data_AF-A0A501Q5X4-F1
#
_entry.id   AF-A0A501Q5X4-F1
#
_cell.length_a   1.000
_cell.length_b   1.000
_cell.length_c   1.000
_cell.angle_alpha   90.00
_cell.angle_beta   90.00
_cell.angle_gamma   90.00
#
_symmetry.space_group_name_H-M   'P 1'
#
loop_
_entity.id
_entity.type
_entity.pdbx_description
1 polymer ?
#
loop_
_entity_poly.entity_id
_entity_poly.type
_entity_poly.pdbx_seq_one_letter_code
_entity_poly.pdbx_strand_id
1 'polypeptide(L)'
;MNAIMEFMKRNYKIVLVVVALSAALWSFVPRELKNDPEKDKLLLELLTFVIERGHYDPAKIDDTFSKGVYKDYLEAIDPSKRFFLQSDIDEFSKYETKIDDQILSRDLTFFDLTYNRLLQRIEESKKYYKDILAKPFDYKKNETFNTDYAEHSYAKNSDELRERWYKQIKLSTLASLTNKLEIQEGKNVADNEELSDLTATEKAKKEEEQKKEKKEIEKKPFDVLEKETRESQLKSLNEYFGFIKDLDRDDWFSVYINSIATRFDPHTSYFAPDDKERFDVSMSGKLEGIGARLQKKNDFTEITELISGGPAWRGKQLEPGDVVLKVAQGDKEPVDVVGMRIDDVVKKIKGPKGTEVRLTVKKTDGTIKIISIIRDEVEIEETYAKSSVVEKNGKKYGIIYLPKFYIDFENQDSRDAGKDIALEVERLKQAGVQGIVMDVRDNGGGSLKTVVDIAGLFIEKGPIVQIKSAGKKKEILYDKDAKVQWDGPLVVMVNSFSASASEILAAAIQDYKRGVIIGSTQTYGKGTVQNVIDLNQFLRSNSMGDLGALKTTTQKFYRINGGSTQLNGVSSDVALPDRYSYIKMGERDIDNAMPWDKIDAADYKVWDKQGNFDLAVENSKRRMEKSEQFKLIEENAKWLKQRQDEKEFSLNIDKFKQEQAQLEEKAKKYKAISKYKNDLKFTSLPYENEMVKNDNLLKEKRDRWHESLSKDVYVEEALNVLDDLQPNAVIKGTVNVKKKDKLVKS
;
A
#
# COMPACT_ATOMS: atom_id res chain seq x y z
N MET A 1 58.65 -29.04 7.01
CA MET A 1 58.62 -28.54 5.62
C MET A 1 59.30 -29.48 4.62
N ASN A 2 60.50 -30.02 4.91
CA ASN A 2 61.24 -30.87 3.95
C ASN A 2 60.56 -32.20 3.57
N ALA A 3 59.89 -32.89 4.52
CA ALA A 3 59.22 -34.16 4.25
C ALA A 3 58.00 -34.03 3.31
N ILE A 4 57.24 -32.94 3.43
CA ILE A 4 56.07 -32.66 2.56
C ILE A 4 56.56 -32.32 1.14
N MET A 5 57.68 -31.59 1.03
CA MET A 5 58.24 -31.20 -0.25
C MET A 5 58.87 -32.38 -1.00
N GLU A 6 59.48 -33.34 -0.29
CA GLU A 6 59.92 -34.60 -0.91
C GLU A 6 58.76 -35.50 -1.31
N PHE A 7 57.69 -35.59 -0.50
CA PHE A 7 56.48 -36.33 -0.86
C PHE A 7 55.82 -35.76 -2.12
N MET A 8 55.70 -34.43 -2.21
CA MET A 8 55.17 -33.76 -3.41
C MET A 8 56.06 -33.95 -4.65
N LYS A 9 57.40 -33.95 -4.50
CA LYS A 9 58.32 -34.21 -5.62
C LYS A 9 58.26 -35.66 -6.10
N ARG A 10 58.15 -36.64 -5.19
CA ARG A 10 58.11 -38.06 -5.56
C ARG A 10 56.77 -38.48 -6.17
N ASN A 11 55.68 -37.84 -5.75
CA ASN A 11 54.32 -38.18 -6.16
C ASN A 11 53.66 -37.11 -7.05
N TYR A 12 54.45 -36.23 -7.69
CA TYR A 12 53.93 -35.07 -8.42
C TYR A 12 52.92 -35.43 -9.51
N LYS A 13 53.08 -36.59 -10.17
CA LYS A 13 52.13 -37.11 -11.17
C LYS A 13 50.77 -37.46 -10.56
N ILE A 14 50.76 -38.03 -9.34
CA ILE A 14 49.53 -38.37 -8.62
C ILE A 14 48.84 -37.09 -8.12
N VAL A 15 49.62 -36.13 -7.61
CA VAL A 15 49.09 -34.82 -7.19
C VAL A 15 48.49 -34.07 -8.39
N LEU A 16 49.14 -34.10 -9.56
CA LEU A 16 48.59 -33.52 -10.80
C LEU A 16 47.28 -34.18 -11.24
N VAL A 17 47.20 -35.51 -11.16
CA VAL A 17 45.98 -36.25 -11.50
C VAL A 17 44.86 -35.97 -10.50
N VAL A 18 45.15 -35.88 -9.20
CA VAL A 18 44.16 -35.54 -8.17
C VAL A 18 43.69 -34.09 -8.32
N VAL A 19 44.58 -33.14 -8.61
CA VAL A 19 44.21 -31.73 -8.88
C VAL A 19 43.39 -31.62 -10.17
N ALA A 20 43.75 -32.35 -11.23
CA ALA A 20 42.97 -32.38 -12.47
C ALA A 20 41.59 -33.04 -12.27
N LEU A 21 41.49 -34.12 -11.50
CA LEU A 21 40.22 -34.74 -11.12
C LEU A 21 39.38 -33.85 -10.20
N SER A 22 40.02 -33.09 -9.31
CA SER A 22 39.35 -32.11 -8.44
C SER A 22 38.83 -30.92 -9.23
N ALA A 23 39.59 -30.45 -10.24
CA ALA A 23 39.16 -29.42 -11.17
C ALA A 23 38.03 -29.90 -12.09
N ALA A 24 38.07 -31.17 -12.53
CA ALA A 24 37.00 -31.82 -13.28
C ALA A 24 35.74 -32.00 -12.41
N LEU A 25 35.88 -32.41 -11.15
CA LEU A 25 34.77 -32.55 -10.22
C LEU A 25 34.18 -31.19 -9.81
N TRP A 26 34.98 -30.12 -9.73
CA TRP A 26 34.50 -28.74 -9.57
C TRP A 26 33.76 -28.21 -10.81
N SER A 27 34.02 -28.74 -12.00
CA SER A 27 33.24 -28.40 -13.21
C SER A 27 31.90 -29.15 -13.29
N PHE A 28 31.68 -30.17 -12.45
CA PHE A 28 30.41 -30.89 -12.29
C PHE A 28 29.63 -30.52 -11.02
N VAL A 29 30.11 -29.57 -10.20
CA VAL A 29 29.27 -28.97 -9.16
C VAL A 29 28.21 -28.14 -9.87
N PRO A 30 26.90 -28.41 -9.69
CA PRO A 30 25.87 -27.56 -10.25
C PRO A 30 26.04 -26.16 -9.63
N ARG A 31 26.55 -25.22 -10.42
CA ARG A 31 26.36 -23.80 -10.12
C ARG A 31 24.87 -23.56 -10.26
N GLU A 32 24.19 -23.18 -9.19
CA GLU A 32 22.93 -22.45 -9.32
C GLU A 32 23.23 -21.23 -10.21
N LEU A 33 22.75 -21.29 -11.45
CA LEU A 33 22.86 -20.19 -12.40
C LEU A 33 21.94 -19.09 -11.89
N LYS A 34 22.52 -18.12 -11.17
CA LYS A 34 21.82 -16.92 -10.69
C LYS A 34 21.33 -15.96 -11.80
N ASN A 35 21.53 -16.31 -13.07
CA ASN A 35 21.06 -15.59 -14.23
C ASN A 35 20.89 -16.63 -15.35
N ASP A 36 19.67 -17.15 -15.55
CA ASP A 36 19.38 -18.11 -16.60
C ASP A 36 18.49 -17.45 -17.68
N PRO A 37 19.08 -16.99 -18.80
CA PRO A 37 18.33 -16.42 -19.91
C PRO A 37 17.21 -17.33 -20.43
N GLU A 38 17.31 -18.65 -20.24
CA GLU A 38 16.27 -19.58 -20.66
C GLU A 38 15.05 -19.56 -19.74
N LYS A 39 15.23 -19.28 -18.43
CA LYS A 39 14.12 -19.06 -17.49
C LYS A 39 13.30 -17.83 -17.91
N ASP A 40 13.97 -16.74 -18.24
CA ASP A 40 13.32 -15.48 -18.63
C ASP A 40 12.57 -15.59 -19.95
N LYS A 41 13.15 -16.26 -20.94
CA LYS A 41 12.49 -16.54 -22.22
C LYS A 41 11.25 -17.40 -22.04
N LEU A 42 11.34 -18.43 -21.19
CA LEU A 42 10.20 -19.27 -20.84
C LEU A 42 9.11 -18.46 -20.12
N LEU A 43 9.51 -17.59 -19.18
CA LEU A 43 8.57 -16.71 -18.48
C LEU A 43 7.83 -15.81 -19.47
N LEU A 44 8.55 -15.15 -20.39
CA LEU A 44 7.96 -14.29 -21.41
C LEU A 44 6.99 -15.06 -22.34
N GLU A 45 7.36 -16.28 -22.74
CA GLU A 45 6.49 -17.18 -23.51
C GLU A 45 5.20 -17.52 -22.75
N LEU A 46 5.32 -17.95 -21.48
CA LEU A 46 4.17 -18.33 -20.68
C LEU A 46 3.25 -17.16 -20.40
N LEU A 47 3.79 -15.99 -20.09
CA LEU A 47 3.00 -14.78 -19.85
C LEU A 47 2.19 -14.40 -21.09
N THR A 48 2.83 -14.37 -22.25
CA THR A 48 2.16 -14.08 -23.52
C THR A 48 1.07 -15.10 -23.80
N PHE A 49 1.37 -16.39 -23.65
CA PHE A 49 0.41 -17.49 -23.86
C PHE A 49 -0.82 -17.40 -22.92
N VAL A 50 -0.60 -17.13 -21.63
CA VAL A 50 -1.68 -17.06 -20.64
C VAL A 50 -2.53 -15.81 -20.85
N ILE A 51 -1.93 -14.67 -21.15
CA ILE A 51 -2.65 -13.41 -21.41
C ILE A 51 -3.51 -13.54 -22.67
N GLU A 52 -2.94 -13.99 -23.80
CA GLU A 52 -3.66 -14.11 -25.07
C GLU A 52 -4.91 -14.99 -24.98
N ARG A 53 -4.89 -16.02 -24.12
CA ARG A 53 -5.98 -16.98 -23.96
C ARG A 53 -6.91 -16.69 -22.79
N GLY A 54 -6.39 -16.04 -21.75
CA GLY A 54 -7.07 -15.87 -20.47
C GLY A 54 -7.59 -14.46 -20.21
N HIS A 55 -7.01 -13.44 -20.86
CA HIS A 55 -7.38 -12.05 -20.63
C HIS A 55 -8.76 -11.73 -21.21
N TYR A 56 -9.47 -10.79 -20.57
CA TYR A 56 -10.83 -10.40 -20.97
C TYR A 56 -10.89 -9.78 -22.37
N ASP A 57 -9.95 -8.88 -22.65
CA ASP A 57 -9.81 -8.18 -23.92
C ASP A 57 -8.31 -7.91 -24.18
N PRO A 58 -7.52 -8.91 -24.59
CA PRO A 58 -6.08 -8.75 -24.75
C PRO A 58 -5.77 -7.75 -25.87
N ALA A 59 -4.96 -6.73 -25.55
CA ALA A 59 -4.39 -5.82 -26.54
C ALA A 59 -3.59 -6.61 -27.60
N LYS A 60 -3.61 -6.12 -28.84
CA LYS A 60 -2.76 -6.67 -29.90
C LYS A 60 -1.31 -6.28 -29.64
N ILE A 61 -0.42 -7.26 -29.77
CA ILE A 61 1.03 -7.05 -29.67
C ILE A 61 1.53 -6.58 -31.04
N ASP A 62 1.59 -5.25 -31.22
CA ASP A 62 2.00 -4.56 -32.46
C ASP A 62 2.88 -3.32 -32.16
N ASP A 63 3.32 -2.59 -33.19
CA ASP A 63 4.10 -1.35 -33.05
C ASP A 63 3.51 -0.32 -32.06
N THR A 64 2.18 -0.26 -31.91
CA THR A 64 1.52 0.66 -30.97
C THR A 64 1.69 0.16 -29.55
N PHE A 65 1.54 -1.15 -29.34
CA PHE A 65 1.84 -1.81 -28.08
C PHE A 65 3.31 -1.59 -27.68
N SER A 66 4.24 -1.79 -28.62
CA SER A 66 5.68 -1.58 -28.43
C SER A 66 6.04 -0.18 -27.96
N LYS A 67 5.47 0.86 -28.58
CA LYS A 67 5.66 2.26 -28.16
C LYS A 67 5.20 2.49 -26.72
N GLY A 68 4.07 1.86 -26.35
CA GLY A 68 3.55 1.90 -24.99
C GLY A 68 4.51 1.23 -24.00
N VAL A 69 4.94 -0.01 -24.27
CA VAL A 69 5.92 -0.72 -23.41
C VAL A 69 7.21 0.08 -23.28
N TYR A 70 7.73 0.62 -24.39
CA TYR A 70 8.95 1.42 -24.42
C TYR A 70 8.84 2.62 -23.46
N LYS A 71 7.75 3.38 -23.56
CA LYS A 71 7.49 4.53 -22.69
C LYS A 71 7.37 4.09 -21.22
N ASP A 72 6.47 3.15 -20.93
CA ASP A 72 6.13 2.75 -19.57
C ASP A 72 7.35 2.12 -18.86
N TYR A 73 8.16 1.35 -19.59
CA TYR A 73 9.39 0.76 -19.06
C TYR A 73 10.47 1.80 -18.76
N LEU A 74 10.73 2.75 -19.67
CA LEU A 74 11.70 3.83 -19.42
C LEU A 74 11.29 4.73 -18.25
N GLU A 75 9.99 5.02 -18.13
CA GLU A 75 9.43 5.74 -16.97
C GLU A 75 9.58 4.93 -15.68
N ALA A 76 9.46 3.59 -15.72
CA ALA A 76 9.65 2.73 -14.55
C ALA A 76 11.11 2.68 -14.06
N ILE A 77 12.10 2.66 -14.96
CA ILE A 77 13.51 2.53 -14.59
C ILE A 77 14.24 3.87 -14.36
N ASP A 78 13.77 4.98 -14.93
CA ASP A 78 14.32 6.33 -14.68
C ASP A 78 13.24 7.43 -14.67
N PRO A 79 12.29 7.40 -13.70
CA PRO A 79 11.16 8.33 -13.66
C PRO A 79 11.58 9.80 -13.48
N SER A 80 12.70 10.04 -12.82
CA SER A 80 13.25 11.38 -12.62
C SER A 80 14.21 11.84 -13.73
N LYS A 81 14.43 11.01 -14.76
CA LYS A 81 15.37 11.24 -15.87
C LYS A 81 16.76 11.63 -15.37
N ARG A 82 17.26 10.95 -14.33
CA ARG A 82 18.52 11.29 -13.64
C ARG A 82 19.64 10.28 -13.88
N PHE A 83 19.37 9.19 -14.59
CA PHE A 83 20.36 8.18 -14.90
C PHE A 83 20.78 8.26 -16.36
N PHE A 84 19.83 8.28 -17.30
CA PHE A 84 20.16 8.20 -18.72
C PHE A 84 20.53 9.54 -19.35
N LEU A 85 21.42 9.47 -20.34
CA LEU A 85 21.71 10.56 -21.26
C LEU A 85 20.80 10.47 -22.50
N GLN A 86 20.65 11.59 -23.21
CA GLN A 86 19.94 11.63 -24.48
C GLN A 86 20.51 10.62 -25.48
N SER A 87 21.85 10.43 -25.51
CA SER A 87 22.48 9.43 -26.36
C SER A 87 22.06 7.98 -26.04
N ASP A 88 21.77 7.69 -24.77
CA ASP A 88 21.26 6.38 -24.36
C ASP A 88 19.84 6.20 -24.90
N ILE A 89 19.00 7.21 -24.74
CA ILE A 89 17.62 7.21 -25.24
C ILE A 89 17.57 7.14 -26.78
N ASP A 90 18.47 7.83 -27.47
CA ASP A 90 18.59 7.76 -28.92
C ASP A 90 18.99 6.34 -29.37
N GLU A 91 19.82 5.65 -28.60
CA GLU A 91 20.17 4.25 -28.83
C GLU A 91 18.97 3.32 -28.60
N PHE A 92 18.25 3.52 -27.50
CA PHE A 92 17.05 2.75 -27.12
C PHE A 92 15.91 2.93 -28.12
N SER A 93 15.75 4.14 -28.70
CA SER A 93 14.65 4.49 -29.61
C SER A 93 14.59 3.59 -30.86
N LYS A 94 15.71 2.94 -31.23
CA LYS A 94 15.77 1.97 -32.34
C LYS A 94 14.93 0.71 -32.11
N TYR A 95 14.51 0.47 -30.87
CA TYR A 95 13.68 -0.65 -30.45
C TYR A 95 12.23 -0.24 -30.17
N GLU A 96 11.89 1.05 -30.24
CA GLU A 96 10.58 1.58 -29.86
C GLU A 96 9.41 0.86 -30.57
N THR A 97 9.62 0.37 -31.80
CA THR A 97 8.63 -0.38 -32.59
C THR A 97 9.04 -1.84 -32.84
N LYS A 98 9.88 -2.41 -31.97
CA LYS A 98 10.40 -3.78 -32.14
C LYS A 98 10.20 -4.66 -30.91
N ILE A 99 9.71 -4.10 -29.81
CA ILE A 99 9.54 -4.84 -28.55
C ILE A 99 8.49 -5.95 -28.73
N ASP A 100 7.45 -5.72 -29.53
CA ASP A 100 6.45 -6.68 -29.96
C ASP A 100 7.07 -7.87 -30.70
N ASP A 101 7.88 -7.61 -31.72
CA ASP A 101 8.63 -8.65 -32.42
C ASP A 101 9.49 -9.46 -31.44
N GLN A 102 10.17 -8.77 -30.53
CA GLN A 102 11.03 -9.39 -29.51
C GLN A 102 10.25 -10.22 -28.50
N ILE A 103 9.05 -9.79 -28.09
CA ILE A 103 8.15 -10.57 -27.23
C ILE A 103 7.78 -11.87 -27.93
N LEU A 104 7.37 -11.80 -29.20
CA LEU A 104 6.94 -12.97 -29.98
C LEU A 104 8.11 -13.93 -30.27
N SER A 105 9.31 -13.41 -30.52
CA SER A 105 10.51 -14.21 -30.77
C SER A 105 11.29 -14.60 -29.51
N ARG A 106 10.86 -14.16 -28.32
CA ARG A 106 11.55 -14.38 -27.03
C ARG A 106 12.96 -13.80 -27.02
N ASP A 107 13.14 -12.65 -27.65
CA ASP A 107 14.39 -11.91 -27.68
C ASP A 107 14.44 -10.92 -26.50
N LEU A 108 15.53 -10.97 -25.72
CA LEU A 108 15.75 -10.11 -24.56
C LEU A 108 16.72 -8.96 -24.86
N THR A 109 17.08 -8.75 -26.13
CA THR A 109 18.10 -7.78 -26.53
C THR A 109 17.82 -6.37 -25.99
N PHE A 110 16.57 -5.89 -26.05
CA PHE A 110 16.25 -4.56 -25.51
C PHE A 110 16.41 -4.49 -24.00
N PHE A 111 15.90 -5.49 -23.26
CA PHE A 111 16.05 -5.57 -21.81
C PHE A 111 17.52 -5.62 -21.38
N ASP A 112 18.32 -6.48 -22.00
CA ASP A 112 19.73 -6.62 -21.64
C ASP A 112 20.50 -5.33 -21.95
N LEU A 113 20.18 -4.63 -23.05
CA LEU A 113 20.77 -3.34 -23.40
C LEU A 113 20.47 -2.27 -22.33
N THR A 114 19.20 -2.09 -21.97
CA THR A 114 18.77 -1.07 -21.00
C THR A 114 19.25 -1.40 -19.59
N TYR A 115 19.18 -2.67 -19.18
CA TYR A 115 19.66 -3.15 -17.87
C TYR A 115 21.16 -2.87 -17.69
N ASN A 116 21.98 -3.25 -18.66
CA ASN A 116 23.43 -3.01 -18.58
C ASN A 116 23.75 -1.51 -18.57
N ARG A 117 23.05 -0.70 -19.37
CA ARG A 117 23.24 0.76 -19.37
C ARG A 117 22.79 1.38 -18.04
N LEU A 118 21.69 0.91 -17.46
CA LEU A 118 21.18 1.40 -16.19
C LEU A 118 22.20 1.16 -15.06
N LEU A 119 22.74 -0.06 -14.95
CA LEU A 119 23.77 -0.38 -13.96
C LEU A 119 25.01 0.49 -14.12
N GLN A 120 25.45 0.71 -15.37
CA GLN A 120 26.54 1.63 -15.65
C GLN A 120 26.24 3.05 -15.14
N ARG A 121 25.07 3.61 -15.48
CA ARG A 121 24.67 4.98 -15.08
C ARG A 121 24.46 5.12 -13.58
N ILE A 122 24.01 4.07 -12.90
CA ILE A 122 23.91 4.01 -11.43
C ILE A 122 25.30 4.12 -10.80
N GLU A 123 26.29 3.38 -11.29
CA GLU A 123 27.67 3.45 -10.78
C GLU A 123 28.33 4.81 -11.06
N GLU A 124 28.05 5.43 -12.20
CA GLU A 124 28.49 6.79 -12.51
C GLU A 124 27.85 7.82 -11.57
N SER A 125 26.54 7.70 -11.33
CA SER A 125 25.78 8.59 -10.44
C SER A 125 26.29 8.56 -9.01
N LYS A 126 26.84 7.42 -8.55
CA LYS A 126 27.50 7.31 -7.25
C LYS A 126 28.69 8.24 -7.08
N LYS A 127 29.40 8.55 -8.17
CA LYS A 127 30.50 9.52 -8.15
C LYS A 127 29.96 10.94 -8.09
N TYR A 128 28.90 11.23 -8.86
CA TYR A 128 28.31 12.57 -8.94
C TYR A 128 27.83 13.07 -7.58
N TYR A 129 26.97 12.31 -6.87
CA TYR A 129 26.43 12.81 -5.61
C TYR A 129 27.49 12.94 -4.52
N LYS A 130 28.51 12.07 -4.51
CA LYS A 130 29.64 12.15 -3.56
C LYS A 130 30.46 13.41 -3.79
N ASP A 131 30.80 13.70 -5.04
CA ASP A 131 31.56 14.89 -5.40
C ASP A 131 30.78 16.18 -5.12
N ILE A 132 29.46 16.18 -5.40
CA ILE A 132 28.58 17.32 -5.15
C ILE A 132 28.50 17.59 -3.65
N LEU A 133 28.22 16.56 -2.85
CA LEU A 133 28.08 16.68 -1.39
C LEU A 133 29.41 16.90 -0.67
N ALA A 134 30.56 16.70 -1.32
CA ALA A 134 31.86 17.04 -0.74
C ALA A 134 32.09 18.56 -0.67
N LYS A 135 31.36 19.37 -1.45
CA LYS A 135 31.50 20.82 -1.54
C LYS A 135 30.29 21.53 -0.93
N PRO A 136 30.47 22.71 -0.31
CA PRO A 136 29.35 23.50 0.17
C PRO A 136 28.51 24.06 -0.98
N PHE A 137 27.20 24.22 -0.76
CA PHE A 137 26.32 24.86 -1.72
C PHE A 137 26.25 26.39 -1.52
N ASP A 138 26.15 27.14 -2.62
CA ASP A 138 25.77 28.56 -2.57
C ASP A 138 24.25 28.71 -2.58
N TYR A 139 23.64 28.82 -1.40
CA TYR A 139 22.20 29.01 -1.24
C TYR A 139 21.70 30.45 -1.47
N LYS A 140 22.59 31.40 -1.80
CA LYS A 140 22.19 32.78 -2.15
C LYS A 140 22.02 32.97 -3.65
N LYS A 141 22.53 32.05 -4.47
CA LYS A 141 22.32 32.05 -5.92
C LYS A 141 20.83 31.95 -6.27
N ASN A 142 20.38 32.77 -7.21
CA ASN A 142 19.01 32.73 -7.75
C ASN A 142 18.90 31.62 -8.79
N GLU A 143 18.34 30.49 -8.39
CA GLU A 143 18.10 29.32 -9.25
C GLU A 143 16.75 28.71 -8.92
N THR A 144 16.16 28.02 -9.89
CA THR A 144 14.95 27.22 -9.70
C THR A 144 15.20 25.77 -10.09
N PHE A 145 14.34 24.89 -9.57
CA PHE A 145 14.26 23.49 -9.96
C PHE A 145 12.81 23.12 -10.20
N ASN A 146 12.54 22.58 -11.39
CA ASN A 146 11.25 22.01 -11.72
C ASN A 146 11.25 20.52 -11.28
N THR A 147 10.24 20.13 -10.51
CA THR A 147 10.02 18.75 -10.04
C THR A 147 9.08 17.95 -10.94
N ASP A 148 8.56 18.57 -12.01
CA ASP A 148 7.82 17.89 -13.06
C ASP A 148 8.79 17.20 -14.03
N TYR A 149 9.20 15.99 -13.66
CA TYR A 149 10.15 15.21 -14.44
C TYR A 149 9.59 14.76 -15.80
N ALA A 150 8.27 14.70 -15.96
CA ALA A 150 7.65 14.33 -17.23
C ALA A 150 8.00 15.35 -18.33
N GLU A 151 8.01 16.64 -17.97
CA GLU A 151 8.35 17.78 -18.84
C GLU A 151 9.86 17.92 -19.12
N HIS A 152 10.73 17.22 -18.38
CA HIS A 152 12.17 17.32 -18.58
C HIS A 152 12.63 16.55 -19.82
N SER A 153 13.51 17.13 -20.64
CA SER A 153 14.29 16.34 -21.60
C SER A 153 15.38 15.51 -20.88
N TYR A 154 15.86 14.45 -21.49
CA TYR A 154 17.08 13.78 -20.99
C TYR A 154 18.29 14.70 -21.13
N ALA A 155 19.29 14.51 -20.26
CA ALA A 155 20.50 15.33 -20.29
C ALA A 155 21.33 14.99 -21.53
N LYS A 156 21.81 16.00 -22.26
CA LYS A 156 22.57 15.77 -23.52
C LYS A 156 23.94 15.16 -23.28
N ASN A 157 24.53 15.43 -22.12
CA ASN A 157 25.87 15.00 -21.74
C ASN A 157 25.99 14.87 -20.22
N SER A 158 27.12 14.33 -19.77
CA SER A 158 27.40 14.11 -18.34
C SER A 158 27.43 15.40 -17.51
N ASP A 159 27.78 16.55 -18.10
CA ASP A 159 27.80 17.82 -17.37
C ASP A 159 26.38 18.32 -17.07
N GLU A 160 25.48 18.25 -18.05
CA GLU A 160 24.05 18.55 -17.84
C GLU A 160 23.41 17.58 -16.83
N LEU A 161 23.79 16.30 -16.87
CA LEU A 161 23.30 15.30 -15.92
C LEU A 161 23.82 15.60 -14.50
N ARG A 162 25.09 15.99 -14.37
CA ARG A 162 25.68 16.40 -13.10
C ARG A 162 25.02 17.66 -12.54
N GLU A 163 24.69 18.62 -13.40
CA GLU A 163 23.94 19.82 -13.00
C GLU A 163 22.53 19.49 -12.52
N ARG A 164 21.86 18.52 -13.15
CA ARG A 164 20.56 18.00 -12.68
C ARG A 164 20.67 17.37 -11.29
N TRP A 165 21.65 16.50 -11.09
CA TRP A 165 21.97 15.94 -9.76
C TRP A 165 22.28 17.05 -8.75
N TYR A 166 23.06 18.07 -9.14
CA TYR A 166 23.39 19.20 -8.28
C TYR A 166 22.14 19.93 -7.80
N LYS A 167 21.24 20.31 -8.70
CA LYS A 167 20.00 21.03 -8.34
C LYS A 167 19.04 20.18 -7.51
N GLN A 168 18.88 18.90 -7.85
CA GLN A 168 18.02 17.98 -7.10
C GLN A 168 18.54 17.79 -5.66
N ILE A 169 19.84 17.55 -5.50
CA ILE A 169 20.46 17.43 -4.18
C ILE A 169 20.36 18.75 -3.42
N LYS A 170 20.64 19.89 -4.07
CA LYS A 170 20.54 21.22 -3.46
C LYS A 170 19.13 21.51 -2.93
N LEU A 171 18.08 21.13 -3.65
CA LEU A 171 16.69 21.25 -3.18
C LEU A 171 16.46 20.40 -1.92
N SER A 172 16.90 19.13 -1.93
CA SER A 172 16.74 18.24 -0.78
C SER A 172 17.51 18.72 0.47
N THR A 173 18.72 19.23 0.29
CA THR A 173 19.52 19.78 1.40
C THR A 173 18.99 21.13 1.86
N LEU A 174 18.45 21.95 0.96
CA LEU A 174 17.83 23.23 1.31
C LEU A 174 16.63 23.05 2.25
N ALA A 175 15.76 22.08 1.96
CA ALA A 175 14.62 21.76 2.82
C ALA A 175 15.07 21.34 4.23
N SER A 176 16.05 20.42 4.33
CA SER A 176 16.59 19.95 5.61
C SER A 176 17.33 21.05 6.37
N LEU A 177 18.14 21.86 5.69
CA LEU A 177 18.90 22.96 6.30
C LEU A 177 17.97 24.05 6.84
N THR A 178 16.93 24.39 6.09
CA THR A 178 15.92 25.37 6.51
C THR A 178 15.22 24.93 7.80
N ASN A 179 14.79 23.67 7.86
CA ASN A 179 14.20 23.08 9.05
C ASN A 179 15.15 23.15 10.26
N LYS A 180 16.43 22.75 10.10
CA LYS A 180 17.42 22.84 11.20
C LYS A 180 17.61 24.28 11.71
N LEU A 181 17.61 25.27 10.81
CA LEU A 181 17.71 26.69 11.19
C LEU A 181 16.48 27.14 11.98
N GLU A 182 15.27 26.72 11.57
CA GLU A 182 14.03 27.05 12.28
C GLU A 182 13.99 26.45 13.69
N ILE A 183 14.42 25.19 13.85
CA ILE A 183 14.55 24.53 15.17
C ILE A 183 15.48 25.35 16.09
N GLN A 184 16.65 25.78 15.58
CA GLN A 184 17.58 26.61 16.37
C GLN A 184 17.05 28.01 16.70
N GLU A 185 16.17 28.56 15.86
CA GLU A 185 15.50 29.83 16.11
C GLU A 185 14.36 29.69 17.14
N GLY A 186 14.09 28.49 17.65
CA GLY A 186 12.99 28.22 18.57
C GLY A 186 11.62 28.35 17.90
N LYS A 187 11.58 28.35 16.56
CA LYS A 187 10.33 28.16 15.84
C LYS A 187 9.97 26.70 16.02
N ASN A 188 8.78 26.46 16.58
CA ASN A 188 8.18 25.14 16.56
C ASN A 188 8.00 24.75 15.09
N VAL A 189 8.99 24.06 14.51
CA VAL A 189 8.78 23.23 13.33
C VAL A 189 7.63 22.33 13.73
N ALA A 190 6.51 22.52 13.04
CA ALA A 190 5.17 22.16 13.47
C ALA A 190 5.13 20.82 14.21
N ASP A 191 4.24 20.71 15.21
CA ASP A 191 3.75 19.46 15.76
C ASP A 191 3.65 18.44 14.62
N ASN A 192 4.67 17.58 14.46
CA ASN A 192 4.65 16.55 13.45
C ASN A 192 3.50 15.65 13.88
N GLU A 193 2.37 15.73 13.19
CA GLU A 193 1.21 14.86 13.42
C GLU A 193 1.59 13.37 13.21
N GLU A 194 2.80 13.06 12.74
CA GLU A 194 3.44 11.74 12.89
C GLU A 194 3.54 11.27 14.36
N LEU A 195 3.36 12.15 15.35
CA LEU A 195 3.22 11.76 16.76
C LEU A 195 1.85 11.18 17.11
N SER A 196 0.83 11.32 16.26
CA SER A 196 -0.49 10.76 16.54
C SER A 196 -0.51 9.22 16.42
N ASP A 197 0.38 8.65 15.61
CA ASP A 197 0.50 7.20 15.36
C ASP A 197 1.49 6.47 16.29
N LEU A 198 2.25 7.21 17.10
CA LEU A 198 3.22 6.63 18.04
C LEU A 198 2.53 6.09 19.29
N THR A 199 3.00 4.93 19.75
CA THR A 199 2.58 4.29 21.02
C THR A 199 2.82 5.21 22.21
N ALA A 200 2.12 5.01 23.33
CA ALA A 200 2.34 5.79 24.55
C ALA A 200 3.80 5.70 25.05
N THR A 201 4.46 4.58 24.77
CA THR A 201 5.89 4.36 25.06
C THR A 201 6.81 5.13 24.13
N GLU A 202 6.46 5.29 22.85
CA GLU A 202 7.19 6.11 21.89
C GLU A 202 6.95 7.60 22.10
N LYS A 203 5.75 8.01 22.52
CA LYS A 203 5.47 9.37 23.00
C LYS A 203 6.28 9.67 24.25
N ALA A 204 6.32 8.76 25.23
CA ALA A 204 7.16 8.94 26.42
C ALA A 204 8.65 8.96 26.10
N LYS A 205 9.14 8.12 25.18
CA LYS A 205 10.53 8.14 24.69
C LYS A 205 10.86 9.41 23.91
N LYS A 206 9.99 9.87 23.00
CA LYS A 206 10.16 11.14 22.29
C LYS A 206 9.97 12.35 23.20
N GLU A 207 9.10 12.29 24.20
CA GLU A 207 8.97 13.33 25.23
C GLU A 207 10.16 13.32 26.18
N GLU A 208 10.76 12.17 26.49
CA GLU A 208 12.04 12.07 27.21
C GLU A 208 13.23 12.50 26.36
N GLU A 209 13.24 12.24 25.05
CA GLU A 209 14.21 12.78 24.09
C GLU A 209 14.06 14.29 23.95
N GLN A 210 12.83 14.80 23.80
CA GLN A 210 12.52 16.24 23.76
C GLN A 210 12.76 16.93 25.12
N LYS A 211 12.56 16.24 26.25
CA LYS A 211 12.94 16.75 27.59
C LYS A 211 14.45 16.68 27.82
N LYS A 212 15.18 15.73 27.22
CA LYS A 212 16.65 15.70 27.19
C LYS A 212 17.23 16.74 26.22
N GLU A 213 16.48 17.14 25.19
CA GLU A 213 16.83 18.20 24.23
C GLU A 213 16.44 19.62 24.68
N LYS A 214 15.80 19.79 25.85
CA LYS A 214 15.78 21.09 26.56
C LYS A 214 17.11 21.40 27.27
N LYS A 215 18.23 20.98 26.69
CA LYS A 215 19.47 21.76 26.82
C LYS A 215 19.28 23.00 25.95
N GLU A 216 19.79 24.17 26.36
CA GLU A 216 19.96 25.28 25.42
C GLU A 216 20.57 24.72 24.13
N ILE A 217 19.81 24.71 23.03
CA ILE A 217 20.34 24.27 21.75
C ILE A 217 21.39 25.32 21.41
N GLU A 218 22.66 24.95 21.61
CA GLU A 218 23.79 25.78 21.22
C GLU A 218 23.62 26.11 19.73
N LYS A 219 23.45 27.41 19.43
CA LYS A 219 23.22 27.87 18.06
C LYS A 219 24.48 27.59 17.24
N LYS A 220 24.45 26.50 16.48
CA LYS A 220 25.55 26.15 15.58
C LYS A 220 25.62 27.17 14.44
N PRO A 221 26.83 27.60 14.05
CA PRO A 221 27.02 28.41 12.86
C PRO A 221 26.43 27.77 11.59
N PHE A 222 26.05 28.60 10.61
CA PHE A 222 25.42 28.16 9.36
C PHE A 222 26.25 27.13 8.61
N ASP A 223 27.57 27.33 8.53
CA ASP A 223 28.53 26.43 7.87
C ASP A 223 28.59 25.05 8.54
N VAL A 224 28.44 24.99 9.86
CA VAL A 224 28.37 23.72 10.60
C VAL A 224 27.07 22.99 10.27
N LEU A 225 25.92 23.69 10.30
CA LEU A 225 24.64 23.10 9.94
C LEU A 225 24.57 22.64 8.48
N GLU A 226 25.13 23.44 7.57
CA GLU A 226 25.23 23.12 6.15
C GLU A 226 26.02 21.83 5.95
N LYS A 227 27.18 21.71 6.60
CA LYS A 227 28.02 20.52 6.55
C LYS A 227 27.31 19.29 7.12
N GLU A 228 26.70 19.39 8.29
CA GLU A 228 25.93 18.29 8.91
C GLU A 228 24.76 17.86 8.01
N THR A 229 24.15 18.80 7.28
CA THR A 229 23.06 18.51 6.34
C THR A 229 23.55 17.75 5.12
N ARG A 230 24.71 18.13 4.55
CA ARG A 230 25.34 17.38 3.46
C ARG A 230 25.77 15.98 3.90
N GLU A 231 26.31 15.82 5.11
CA GLU A 231 26.69 14.52 5.66
C GLU A 231 25.46 13.61 5.86
N SER A 232 24.35 14.16 6.36
CA SER A 232 23.08 13.44 6.47
C SER A 232 22.56 13.02 5.09
N GLN A 233 22.57 13.93 4.10
CA GLN A 233 22.11 13.62 2.74
C GLN A 233 23.00 12.58 2.07
N LEU A 234 24.30 12.62 2.32
CA LEU A 234 25.25 11.62 1.84
C LEU A 234 24.92 10.23 2.40
N LYS A 235 24.59 10.16 3.70
CA LYS A 235 24.16 8.92 4.34
C LYS A 235 22.87 8.39 3.71
N SER A 236 21.84 9.22 3.56
CA SER A 236 20.57 8.82 2.95
C SER A 236 20.72 8.35 1.50
N LEU A 237 21.55 9.01 0.70
CA LEU A 237 21.84 8.55 -0.67
C LEU A 237 22.64 7.24 -0.68
N ASN A 238 23.62 7.06 0.21
CA ASN A 238 24.34 5.79 0.32
C ASN A 238 23.41 4.64 0.73
N GLU A 239 22.46 4.87 1.63
CA GLU A 239 21.42 3.88 2.00
C GLU A 239 20.52 3.56 0.80
N TYR A 240 20.00 4.58 0.10
CA TYR A 240 19.20 4.41 -1.11
C TYR A 240 19.92 3.57 -2.19
N PHE A 241 21.17 3.91 -2.51
CA PHE A 241 21.96 3.15 -3.48
C PHE A 241 22.43 1.79 -2.94
N GLY A 242 22.43 1.60 -1.63
CA GLY A 242 22.58 0.30 -0.99
C GLY A 242 21.39 -0.61 -1.29
N PHE A 243 20.16 -0.10 -1.17
CA PHE A 243 18.95 -0.84 -1.56
C PHE A 243 18.92 -1.15 -3.06
N ILE A 244 19.33 -0.21 -3.93
CA ILE A 244 19.44 -0.49 -5.37
C ILE A 244 20.45 -1.61 -5.66
N LYS A 245 21.57 -1.63 -4.95
CA LYS A 245 22.61 -2.67 -5.11
C LYS A 245 22.10 -4.06 -4.72
N ASP A 246 21.16 -4.13 -3.80
CA ASP A 246 20.54 -5.38 -3.36
C ASP A 246 19.55 -5.95 -4.40
N LEU A 247 19.11 -5.15 -5.38
CA LEU A 247 18.29 -5.63 -6.49
C LEU A 247 19.13 -6.50 -7.44
N ASP A 248 18.63 -7.67 -7.79
CA ASP A 248 19.23 -8.55 -8.78
C ASP A 248 18.59 -8.40 -10.17
N ARG A 249 19.04 -9.21 -11.13
CA ARG A 249 18.54 -9.14 -12.50
C ARG A 249 17.06 -9.56 -12.59
N ASP A 250 16.60 -10.50 -11.76
CA ASP A 250 15.21 -10.97 -11.74
C ASP A 250 14.27 -9.84 -11.25
N ASP A 251 14.73 -9.01 -10.29
CA ASP A 251 14.00 -7.82 -9.85
C ASP A 251 13.80 -6.82 -11.01
N TRP A 252 14.88 -6.50 -11.75
CA TRP A 252 14.79 -5.60 -12.92
C TRP A 252 14.02 -6.21 -14.08
N PHE A 253 14.10 -7.53 -14.26
CA PHE A 253 13.31 -8.23 -15.26
C PHE A 253 11.82 -8.21 -14.92
N SER A 254 11.47 -8.33 -13.64
CA SER A 254 10.10 -8.17 -13.17
C SER A 254 9.54 -6.77 -13.47
N VAL A 255 10.36 -5.72 -13.40
CA VAL A 255 9.96 -4.35 -13.83
C VAL A 255 9.66 -4.31 -15.34
N TYR A 256 10.51 -4.93 -16.16
CA TYR A 256 10.30 -5.01 -17.61
C TYR A 256 9.03 -5.77 -17.98
N ILE A 257 8.86 -6.96 -17.40
CA ILE A 257 7.68 -7.80 -17.60
C ILE A 257 6.40 -7.08 -17.16
N ASN A 258 6.42 -6.41 -16.02
CA ASN A 258 5.25 -5.66 -15.57
C ASN A 258 4.93 -4.48 -16.48
N SER A 259 5.93 -3.83 -17.08
CA SER A 259 5.72 -2.79 -18.10
C SER A 259 5.03 -3.34 -19.36
N ILE A 260 5.23 -4.62 -19.69
CA ILE A 260 4.48 -5.33 -20.73
C ILE A 260 3.06 -5.66 -20.25
N ALA A 261 2.93 -6.22 -19.05
CA ALA A 261 1.67 -6.67 -18.49
C ALA A 261 0.64 -5.53 -18.35
N THR A 262 1.08 -4.35 -17.91
CA THR A 262 0.21 -3.17 -17.71
C THR A 262 -0.30 -2.54 -19.01
N ARG A 263 0.27 -2.91 -20.17
CA ARG A 263 -0.26 -2.51 -21.48
C ARG A 263 -1.55 -3.22 -21.86
N PHE A 264 -1.79 -4.41 -21.30
CA PHE A 264 -3.04 -5.13 -21.52
C PHE A 264 -4.19 -4.48 -20.76
N ASP A 265 -3.97 -4.16 -19.48
CA ASP A 265 -4.80 -3.27 -18.64
C ASP A 265 -4.03 -2.94 -17.34
N PRO A 266 -4.44 -1.94 -16.54
CA PRO A 266 -3.70 -1.52 -15.34
C PRO A 266 -3.73 -2.51 -14.16
N HIS A 267 -4.48 -3.60 -14.24
CA HIS A 267 -4.63 -4.61 -13.20
C HIS A 267 -4.01 -5.97 -13.57
N THR A 268 -3.45 -6.09 -14.76
CA THR A 268 -2.69 -7.25 -15.21
C THR A 268 -1.21 -7.06 -14.85
N SER A 269 -0.67 -7.98 -14.04
CA SER A 269 0.68 -7.90 -13.48
C SER A 269 1.29 -9.28 -13.26
N TYR A 270 2.60 -9.36 -13.42
CA TYR A 270 3.40 -10.51 -13.01
C TYR A 270 3.80 -10.40 -11.54
N PHE A 271 3.62 -11.50 -10.80
CA PHE A 271 4.11 -11.68 -9.45
C PHE A 271 5.28 -12.66 -9.47
N ALA A 272 6.47 -12.16 -9.12
CA ALA A 272 7.57 -13.02 -8.74
C ALA A 272 7.15 -13.92 -7.54
N PRO A 273 7.81 -15.06 -7.30
CA PRO A 273 7.44 -15.98 -6.21
C PRO A 273 7.21 -15.30 -4.86
N ASP A 274 8.09 -14.36 -4.49
CA ASP A 274 7.99 -13.64 -3.22
C ASP A 274 6.81 -12.65 -3.19
N ASP A 275 6.49 -12.02 -4.33
CA ASP A 275 5.33 -11.15 -4.47
C ASP A 275 4.02 -11.94 -4.41
N LYS A 276 4.01 -13.15 -4.99
CA LYS A 276 2.86 -14.06 -4.89
C LYS A 276 2.62 -14.48 -3.45
N GLU A 277 3.67 -14.87 -2.72
CA GLU A 277 3.57 -15.20 -1.29
C GLU A 277 3.06 -13.99 -0.49
N ARG A 278 3.62 -12.79 -0.72
CA ARG A 278 3.14 -11.54 -0.07
C ARG A 278 1.67 -11.26 -0.37
N PHE A 279 1.24 -11.46 -1.62
CA PHE A 279 -0.16 -11.32 -2.01
C PHE A 279 -1.06 -12.28 -1.24
N ASP A 280 -0.69 -13.57 -1.17
CA ASP A 280 -1.45 -14.61 -0.47
C ASP A 280 -1.57 -14.29 1.03
N VAL A 281 -0.47 -13.94 1.69
CA VAL A 281 -0.46 -13.50 3.10
C VAL A 281 -1.37 -12.28 3.30
N SER A 282 -1.33 -11.32 2.38
CA SER A 282 -2.19 -10.13 2.44
C SER A 282 -3.67 -10.43 2.21
N MET A 283 -3.99 -11.57 1.59
CA MET A 283 -5.35 -11.99 1.28
C MET A 283 -5.90 -12.93 2.34
N SER A 284 -5.08 -13.78 2.95
CA SER A 284 -5.50 -14.70 4.02
C SER A 284 -5.38 -14.06 5.41
N GLY A 285 -4.48 -13.08 5.58
CA GLY A 285 -4.09 -12.58 6.91
C GLY A 285 -3.22 -13.55 7.69
N LYS A 286 -2.72 -14.61 7.04
CA LYS A 286 -1.97 -15.71 7.66
C LYS A 286 -0.59 -15.85 7.07
N LEU A 287 0.38 -16.17 7.91
CA LEU A 287 1.71 -16.58 7.49
C LEU A 287 2.25 -17.70 8.39
N GLU A 288 3.14 -18.53 7.85
CA GLU A 288 3.88 -19.51 8.64
C GLU A 288 5.28 -18.97 8.99
N GLY A 289 5.62 -18.95 10.27
CA GLY A 289 6.93 -18.49 10.71
C GLY A 289 7.00 -18.17 12.20
N ILE A 290 7.82 -17.18 12.55
CA ILE A 290 8.03 -16.78 13.95
C ILE A 290 7.09 -15.67 14.42
N GLY A 291 6.39 -14.99 13.50
CA GLY A 291 5.53 -13.86 13.82
C GLY A 291 6.30 -12.59 14.22
N ALA A 292 7.20 -12.11 13.36
CA ALA A 292 7.96 -10.89 13.57
C ALA A 292 8.06 -10.07 12.28
N ARG A 293 8.01 -8.74 12.40
CA ARG A 293 8.32 -7.81 11.32
C ARG A 293 9.80 -7.46 11.39
N LEU A 294 10.46 -7.54 10.23
CA LEU A 294 11.89 -7.31 10.09
C LEU A 294 12.12 -6.12 9.16
N GLN A 295 13.16 -5.35 9.45
CA GLN A 295 13.60 -4.25 8.60
C GLN A 295 15.12 -4.29 8.45
N LYS A 296 15.61 -4.03 7.24
CA LYS A 296 17.05 -3.84 7.02
C LYS A 296 17.44 -2.42 7.41
N LYS A 297 18.47 -2.30 8.25
CA LYS A 297 19.05 -1.04 8.69
C LYS A 297 20.56 -1.13 8.54
N ASN A 298 21.10 -0.41 7.56
CA ASN A 298 22.44 -0.64 7.04
C ASN A 298 22.60 -2.11 6.60
N ASP A 299 23.63 -2.80 7.08
CA ASP A 299 23.87 -4.22 6.80
C ASP A 299 23.19 -5.18 7.79
N PHE A 300 22.39 -4.67 8.73
CA PHE A 300 21.78 -5.47 9.78
C PHE A 300 20.28 -5.66 9.58
N THR A 301 19.76 -6.81 9.98
CA THR A 301 18.31 -7.08 10.02
C THR A 301 17.81 -6.87 11.45
N GLU A 302 16.99 -5.85 11.66
CA GLU A 302 16.42 -5.45 12.95
C GLU A 302 14.96 -5.92 13.05
N ILE A 303 14.56 -6.40 14.23
CA ILE A 303 13.16 -6.71 14.54
C ILE A 303 12.44 -5.40 14.90
N THR A 304 11.43 -5.03 14.14
CA THR A 304 10.68 -3.78 14.37
C THR A 304 9.42 -4.00 15.20
N GLU A 305 8.73 -5.11 15.00
CA GLU A 305 7.50 -5.45 15.72
C GLU A 305 7.39 -6.98 15.88
N LEU A 306 6.79 -7.43 16.98
CA LEU A 306 6.37 -8.83 17.14
C LEU A 306 4.86 -8.92 16.95
N ILE A 307 4.43 -9.85 16.11
CA ILE A 307 3.00 -10.08 15.83
C ILE A 307 2.39 -10.77 17.04
N SER A 308 1.32 -10.19 17.59
CA SER A 308 0.66 -10.75 18.77
C SER A 308 0.14 -12.16 18.52
N GLY A 309 0.21 -13.02 19.54
CA GLY A 309 -0.11 -14.44 19.42
C GLY A 309 0.95 -15.28 18.68
N GLY A 310 1.85 -14.66 17.91
CA GLY A 310 2.93 -15.34 17.18
C GLY A 310 3.96 -16.02 18.10
N PRO A 311 4.71 -17.02 17.61
CA PRO A 311 5.73 -17.74 18.39
C PRO A 311 6.76 -16.84 19.09
N ALA A 312 7.30 -15.84 18.39
CA ALA A 312 8.29 -14.91 18.93
C ALA A 312 7.72 -14.08 20.09
N TRP A 313 6.46 -13.61 19.94
CA TRP A 313 5.75 -12.86 20.98
C TRP A 313 5.46 -13.74 22.21
N ARG A 314 4.94 -14.96 22.00
CA ARG A 314 4.67 -15.93 23.10
C ARG A 314 5.95 -16.31 23.84
N GLY A 315 7.06 -16.44 23.13
CA GLY A 315 8.36 -16.81 23.68
C GLY A 315 8.99 -15.75 24.58
N LYS A 316 8.67 -14.45 24.39
CA LYS A 316 9.18 -13.31 25.17
C LYS A 316 10.71 -13.20 25.27
N GLN A 317 11.45 -13.86 24.37
CA GLN A 317 12.92 -13.82 24.32
C GLN A 317 13.42 -12.78 23.32
N LEU A 318 12.61 -12.46 22.32
CA LEU A 318 12.84 -11.41 21.34
C LEU A 318 12.09 -10.14 21.77
N GLU A 319 12.62 -9.00 21.36
CA GLU A 319 11.98 -7.70 21.55
C GLU A 319 12.27 -6.77 20.35
N PRO A 320 11.43 -5.75 20.11
CA PRO A 320 11.73 -4.71 19.14
C PRO A 320 13.10 -4.05 19.39
N GLY A 321 13.89 -3.90 18.32
CA GLY A 321 15.27 -3.39 18.36
C GLY A 321 16.35 -4.48 18.38
N ASP A 322 15.99 -5.75 18.56
CA ASP A 322 16.94 -6.87 18.42
C ASP A 322 17.45 -6.98 16.98
N VAL A 323 18.72 -7.34 16.83
CA VAL A 323 19.37 -7.51 15.52
C VAL A 323 19.67 -8.98 15.26
N VAL A 324 19.16 -9.54 14.16
CA VAL A 324 19.44 -10.91 13.73
C VAL A 324 20.81 -10.96 13.03
N LEU A 325 21.75 -11.71 13.62
CA LEU A 325 23.10 -11.90 13.10
C LEU A 325 23.25 -13.21 12.33
N LYS A 326 22.64 -14.30 12.83
CA LYS A 326 22.71 -15.63 12.18
C LYS A 326 21.39 -16.37 12.27
N VAL A 327 21.13 -17.24 11.30
CA VAL A 327 19.94 -18.10 11.23
C VAL A 327 20.36 -19.56 11.01
N ALA A 328 19.89 -20.46 11.87
CA ALA A 328 20.08 -21.91 11.76
C ALA A 328 18.74 -22.63 11.58
N GLN A 329 18.72 -23.65 10.71
CA GLN A 329 17.57 -24.54 10.48
C GLN A 329 17.67 -25.77 11.38
N GLY A 330 16.86 -25.85 12.44
CA GLY A 330 17.02 -26.86 13.49
C GLY A 330 18.48 -26.95 13.97
N ASP A 331 19.04 -28.16 13.97
CA ASP A 331 20.41 -28.44 14.41
C ASP A 331 21.51 -28.09 13.39
N LYS A 332 21.16 -27.61 12.18
CA LYS A 332 22.15 -27.25 11.16
C LYS A 332 23.00 -26.06 11.62
N GLU A 333 24.19 -25.96 11.03
CA GLU A 333 25.13 -24.86 11.28
C GLU A 333 24.48 -23.49 11.01
N PRO A 334 24.65 -22.49 11.92
CA PRO A 334 24.13 -21.15 11.72
C PRO A 334 24.78 -20.44 10.53
N VAL A 335 23.94 -19.90 9.65
CA VAL A 335 24.37 -19.07 8.52
C VAL A 335 24.39 -17.61 8.97
N ASP A 336 25.52 -16.93 8.80
CA ASP A 336 25.63 -15.48 9.02
C ASP A 336 24.80 -14.73 8.00
N VAL A 337 23.90 -13.85 8.46
CA VAL A 337 22.96 -13.10 7.63
C VAL A 337 23.28 -11.60 7.54
N VAL A 338 24.40 -11.15 8.10
CA VAL A 338 24.82 -9.75 8.01
C VAL A 338 25.16 -9.40 6.55
N GLY A 339 24.62 -8.28 6.08
CA GLY A 339 24.77 -7.79 4.71
C GLY A 339 23.88 -8.50 3.68
N MET A 340 23.14 -9.55 4.05
CA MET A 340 22.19 -10.20 3.15
C MET A 340 21.02 -9.28 2.78
N ARG A 341 20.33 -9.63 1.68
CA ARG A 341 19.03 -9.06 1.36
C ARG A 341 18.01 -9.44 2.42
N ILE A 342 17.09 -8.53 2.72
CA ILE A 342 16.04 -8.78 3.71
C ILE A 342 15.17 -9.97 3.33
N ASP A 343 14.81 -10.10 2.05
CA ASP A 343 13.99 -11.21 1.56
C ASP A 343 14.68 -12.57 1.75
N ASP A 344 15.99 -12.65 1.53
CA ASP A 344 16.78 -13.86 1.78
C ASP A 344 16.82 -14.22 3.27
N VAL A 345 16.92 -13.22 4.15
CA VAL A 345 16.87 -13.42 5.60
C VAL A 345 15.47 -13.92 6.01
N VAL A 346 14.42 -13.28 5.49
CA VAL A 346 13.02 -13.66 5.75
C VAL A 346 12.76 -15.10 5.31
N LYS A 347 13.19 -15.50 4.11
CA LYS A 347 13.06 -16.89 3.61
C LYS A 347 13.72 -17.91 4.52
N LYS A 348 14.86 -17.57 5.14
CA LYS A 348 15.53 -18.45 6.12
C LYS A 348 14.78 -18.49 7.45
N ILE A 349 14.17 -17.39 7.88
CA ILE A 349 13.45 -17.33 9.16
C ILE A 349 12.08 -18.01 9.06
N LYS A 350 11.37 -17.81 7.95
CA LYS A 350 10.14 -18.53 7.61
C LYS A 350 10.40 -20.03 7.42
N GLY A 351 9.33 -20.80 7.43
CA GLY A 351 9.37 -22.24 7.22
C GLY A 351 8.12 -22.92 7.78
N PRO A 352 7.96 -24.22 7.48
CA PRO A 352 6.74 -24.93 7.82
C PRO A 352 6.43 -24.91 9.31
N LYS A 353 5.15 -24.82 9.66
CA LYS A 353 4.67 -25.00 11.03
C LYS A 353 5.27 -26.25 11.70
N GLY A 354 5.65 -26.12 12.97
CA GLY A 354 6.24 -27.18 13.78
C GLY A 354 7.75 -27.36 13.61
N THR A 355 8.38 -26.71 12.62
CA THR A 355 9.84 -26.76 12.44
C THR A 355 10.55 -25.75 13.34
N GLU A 356 11.77 -26.06 13.77
CA GLU A 356 12.59 -25.18 14.61
C GLU A 356 13.50 -24.26 13.77
N VAL A 357 13.58 -22.99 14.20
CA VAL A 357 14.59 -22.04 13.75
C VAL A 357 15.36 -21.49 14.96
N ARG A 358 16.68 -21.40 14.84
CA ARG A 358 17.54 -20.80 15.86
C ARG A 358 18.12 -19.49 15.33
N LEU A 359 17.86 -18.41 16.06
CA LEU A 359 18.33 -17.07 15.74
C LEU A 359 19.46 -16.69 16.69
N THR A 360 20.63 -16.34 16.13
CA THR A 360 21.66 -15.65 16.90
C THR A 360 21.37 -14.16 16.80
N VAL A 361 20.95 -13.56 17.90
CA VAL A 361 20.54 -12.16 17.95
C VAL A 361 21.47 -11.34 18.84
N LYS A 362 21.74 -10.10 18.43
CA LYS A 362 22.30 -9.07 19.29
C LYS A 362 21.14 -8.29 19.92
N LYS A 363 21.04 -8.38 21.24
CA LYS A 363 20.06 -7.68 22.06
C LYS A 363 20.34 -6.17 22.09
N THR A 364 19.34 -5.39 22.48
CA THR A 364 19.43 -3.93 22.61
C THR A 364 20.50 -3.47 23.63
N ASP A 365 20.79 -4.31 24.64
CA ASP A 365 21.88 -4.10 25.61
C ASP A 365 23.28 -4.46 25.08
N GLY A 366 23.36 -4.96 23.84
CA GLY A 366 24.60 -5.37 23.18
C GLY A 366 24.99 -6.84 23.39
N THR A 367 24.30 -7.59 24.25
CA THR A 367 24.57 -9.02 24.47
C THR A 367 24.15 -9.85 23.27
N ILE A 368 24.85 -10.97 23.03
CA ILE A 368 24.49 -11.92 21.96
C ILE A 368 23.86 -13.15 22.59
N LYS A 369 22.68 -13.55 22.08
CA LYS A 369 21.94 -14.72 22.54
C LYS A 369 21.52 -15.58 21.36
N ILE A 370 21.44 -16.90 21.60
CA ILE A 370 20.83 -17.85 20.66
C ILE A 370 19.43 -18.15 21.17
N ILE A 371 18.43 -17.90 20.33
CA ILE A 371 17.02 -18.06 20.64
C ILE A 371 16.44 -19.12 19.70
N SER A 372 15.89 -20.19 20.28
CA SER A 372 15.18 -21.23 19.53
C SER A 372 13.69 -20.92 19.50
N ILE A 373 13.08 -21.00 18.32
CA ILE A 373 11.67 -20.75 18.10
C ILE A 373 11.10 -21.87 17.23
N ILE A 374 10.01 -22.47 17.69
CA ILE A 374 9.20 -23.37 16.88
C ILE A 374 8.24 -22.53 16.05
N ARG A 375 8.30 -22.68 14.73
CA ARG A 375 7.44 -21.97 13.79
C ARG A 375 5.99 -22.42 13.94
N ASP A 376 5.06 -21.49 13.76
CA ASP A 376 3.62 -21.75 13.81
C ASP A 376 2.91 -20.91 12.76
N GLU A 377 1.63 -21.19 12.54
CA GLU A 377 0.74 -20.29 11.82
C GLU A 377 0.51 -19.04 12.67
N VAL A 378 0.65 -17.86 12.05
CA VAL A 378 0.49 -16.55 12.69
C VAL A 378 -0.57 -15.77 11.95
N GLU A 379 -1.55 -15.30 12.72
CA GLU A 379 -2.63 -14.44 12.25
C GLU A 379 -2.26 -12.96 12.43
N ILE A 380 -2.44 -12.17 11.36
CA ILE A 380 -2.26 -10.72 11.37
C ILE A 380 -3.63 -10.09 11.63
N GLU A 381 -3.95 -9.88 12.91
CA GLU A 381 -5.27 -9.40 13.36
C GLU A 381 -5.73 -8.09 12.69
N GLU A 382 -4.82 -7.24 12.23
CA GLU A 382 -5.16 -6.01 11.50
C GLU A 382 -5.81 -6.26 10.13
N THR A 383 -5.66 -7.47 9.58
CA THR A 383 -6.25 -7.86 8.29
C THR A 383 -7.75 -8.15 8.42
N TYR A 384 -8.21 -8.46 9.62
CA TYR A 384 -9.55 -8.98 9.84
C TYR A 384 -10.55 -7.90 10.25
N ALA A 385 -11.83 -8.19 10.02
CA ALA A 385 -12.92 -7.31 10.42
C ALA A 385 -12.97 -7.15 11.94
N LYS A 386 -13.35 -5.95 12.38
CA LYS A 386 -13.56 -5.61 13.79
C LYS A 386 -14.76 -4.70 13.95
N SER A 387 -15.42 -4.74 15.09
CA SER A 387 -16.57 -3.88 15.37
C SER A 387 -16.48 -3.12 16.70
N SER A 388 -17.20 -2.01 16.75
CA SER A 388 -17.32 -1.15 17.93
C SER A 388 -18.77 -0.73 18.12
N VAL A 389 -19.14 -0.43 19.37
CA VAL A 389 -20.47 0.06 19.74
C VAL A 389 -20.37 1.49 20.25
N VAL A 390 -21.36 2.31 19.88
CA VAL A 390 -21.51 3.69 20.33
C VAL A 390 -22.94 3.97 20.75
N GLU A 391 -23.13 4.77 21.80
CA GLU A 391 -24.44 5.24 22.23
C GLU A 391 -24.63 6.70 21.83
N LYS A 392 -25.77 7.01 21.19
CA LYS A 392 -26.12 8.34 20.70
C LYS A 392 -27.62 8.56 20.76
N ASN A 393 -28.06 9.67 21.35
CA ASN A 393 -29.49 10.02 21.51
C ASN A 393 -30.33 8.90 22.17
N GLY A 394 -29.76 8.15 23.13
CA GLY A 394 -30.43 7.04 23.81
C GLY A 394 -30.60 5.77 22.97
N LYS A 395 -29.90 5.69 21.82
CA LYS A 395 -29.86 4.52 20.93
C LYS A 395 -28.44 3.99 20.82
N LYS A 396 -28.30 2.68 20.61
CA LYS A 396 -26.99 2.04 20.36
C LYS A 396 -26.79 1.77 18.88
N TYR A 397 -25.60 2.06 18.37
CA TYR A 397 -25.21 1.82 16.99
C TYR A 397 -23.94 0.96 16.94
N GLY A 398 -23.86 0.10 15.93
CA GLY A 398 -22.68 -0.69 15.62
C GLY A 398 -21.89 -0.06 14.49
N ILE A 399 -20.57 -0.12 14.58
CA ILE A 399 -19.66 0.21 13.48
C ILE A 399 -18.84 -1.04 13.20
N ILE A 400 -18.91 -1.53 11.97
CA ILE A 400 -18.07 -2.62 11.48
C ILE A 400 -17.04 -1.99 10.55
N TYR A 401 -15.76 -2.21 10.83
CA TYR A 401 -14.66 -1.82 9.95
C TYR A 401 -14.14 -3.06 9.22
N LEU A 402 -14.25 -3.04 7.89
CA LEU A 402 -13.77 -4.10 7.01
C LEU A 402 -12.58 -3.59 6.18
N PRO A 403 -11.33 -3.91 6.57
CA PRO A 403 -10.14 -3.41 5.87
C PRO A 403 -9.94 -4.06 4.50
N LYS A 404 -10.37 -5.31 4.31
CA LYS A 404 -10.20 -6.05 3.05
C LYS A 404 -11.24 -7.16 2.92
N PHE A 405 -11.55 -7.57 1.70
CA PHE A 405 -12.35 -8.77 1.43
C PHE A 405 -11.46 -10.02 1.44
N TYR A 406 -10.87 -10.34 2.60
CA TYR A 406 -9.89 -11.41 2.79
C TYR A 406 -10.48 -12.81 2.59
N ILE A 407 -9.66 -13.71 2.05
CA ILE A 407 -9.93 -15.14 1.85
C ILE A 407 -8.60 -15.90 1.79
N ASP A 408 -8.61 -17.15 2.23
CA ASP A 408 -7.57 -18.12 1.96
C ASP A 408 -7.91 -18.89 0.66
N PHE A 409 -7.08 -18.74 -0.37
CA PHE A 409 -7.32 -19.39 -1.66
C PHE A 409 -7.05 -20.89 -1.65
N GLU A 410 -6.20 -21.37 -0.74
CA GLU A 410 -5.82 -22.78 -0.63
C GLU A 410 -6.77 -23.56 0.26
N ASN A 411 -7.40 -22.90 1.24
CA ASN A 411 -8.30 -23.54 2.20
C ASN A 411 -9.64 -22.79 2.35
N GLN A 412 -10.68 -23.30 1.69
CA GLN A 412 -12.04 -22.73 1.73
C GLN A 412 -12.70 -22.78 3.11
N ASP A 413 -12.27 -23.69 3.99
CA ASP A 413 -12.78 -23.79 5.36
C ASP A 413 -12.13 -22.77 6.30
N SER A 414 -11.04 -22.15 5.89
CA SER A 414 -10.32 -21.12 6.64
C SER A 414 -11.19 -19.88 6.93
N ARG A 415 -10.70 -19.04 7.83
CA ARG A 415 -11.31 -17.75 8.21
C ARG A 415 -11.42 -16.86 6.96
N ASP A 416 -12.58 -16.23 6.76
CA ASP A 416 -12.81 -15.32 5.63
C ASP A 416 -13.70 -14.14 6.03
N ALA A 417 -13.70 -13.09 5.20
CA ALA A 417 -14.42 -11.85 5.51
C ALA A 417 -15.93 -12.05 5.61
N GLY A 418 -16.53 -12.96 4.84
CA GLY A 418 -17.96 -13.23 4.89
C GLY A 418 -18.37 -13.86 6.23
N LYS A 419 -17.62 -14.88 6.67
CA LYS A 419 -17.82 -15.55 7.96
C LYS A 419 -17.66 -14.58 9.13
N ASP A 420 -16.60 -13.77 9.11
CA ASP A 420 -16.32 -12.83 10.19
C ASP A 420 -17.36 -11.70 10.27
N ILE A 421 -17.77 -11.12 9.15
CA ILE A 421 -18.80 -10.07 9.16
C ILE A 421 -20.16 -10.63 9.65
N ALA A 422 -20.52 -11.85 9.28
CA ALA A 422 -21.72 -12.50 9.82
C ALA A 422 -21.64 -12.66 11.34
N LEU A 423 -20.48 -13.04 11.89
CA LEU A 423 -20.25 -13.11 13.33
C LEU A 423 -20.34 -11.73 14.00
N GLU A 424 -19.74 -10.68 13.41
CA GLU A 424 -19.81 -9.32 13.92
C GLU A 424 -21.24 -8.77 13.93
N VAL A 425 -22.02 -9.01 12.87
CA VAL A 425 -23.44 -8.64 12.81
C VAL A 425 -24.24 -9.32 13.92
N GLU A 426 -24.03 -10.62 14.15
CA GLU A 426 -24.72 -11.35 15.21
C GLU A 426 -24.33 -10.85 16.60
N ARG A 427 -23.05 -10.57 16.85
CA ARG A 427 -22.57 -9.98 18.10
C ARG A 427 -23.15 -8.60 18.35
N LEU A 428 -23.25 -7.77 17.32
CA LEU A 428 -23.87 -6.44 17.41
C LEU A 428 -25.37 -6.52 17.71
N LYS A 429 -26.09 -7.48 17.12
CA LYS A 429 -27.49 -7.76 17.46
C LYS A 429 -27.65 -8.15 18.93
N GLN A 430 -26.79 -9.03 19.43
CA GLN A 430 -26.78 -9.42 20.86
C GLN A 430 -26.45 -8.23 21.78
N ALA A 431 -25.65 -7.27 21.31
CA ALA A 431 -25.38 -6.02 22.02
C ALA A 431 -26.55 -5.01 21.98
N GLY A 432 -27.63 -5.32 21.25
CA GLY A 432 -28.85 -4.51 21.17
C GLY A 432 -28.69 -3.24 20.33
N VAL A 433 -27.83 -3.24 19.31
CA VAL A 433 -27.72 -2.10 18.41
C VAL A 433 -28.97 -1.95 17.52
N GLN A 434 -29.27 -0.73 17.12
CA GLN A 434 -30.45 -0.34 16.35
C GLN A 434 -30.10 0.13 14.92
N GLY A 435 -28.82 0.17 14.57
CA GLY A 435 -28.30 0.59 13.27
C GLY A 435 -26.84 0.14 13.13
N ILE A 436 -26.44 -0.18 11.90
CA ILE A 436 -25.06 -0.58 11.59
C ILE A 436 -24.45 0.37 10.56
N VAL A 437 -23.25 0.86 10.85
CA VAL A 437 -22.34 1.46 9.86
C VAL A 437 -21.38 0.39 9.39
N MET A 438 -21.32 0.16 8.08
CA MET A 438 -20.31 -0.67 7.43
C MET A 438 -19.25 0.24 6.81
N ASP A 439 -18.06 0.28 7.40
CA ASP A 439 -16.95 1.12 6.94
C ASP A 439 -16.00 0.32 6.05
N VAL A 440 -16.02 0.67 4.75
CA VAL A 440 -15.14 0.13 3.70
C VAL A 440 -14.32 1.25 3.04
N ARG A 441 -14.10 2.36 3.74
CA ARG A 441 -13.13 3.38 3.32
C ARG A 441 -11.73 2.76 3.28
N ASP A 442 -10.94 3.15 2.27
CA ASP A 442 -9.58 2.65 2.04
C ASP A 442 -9.49 1.13 1.77
N ASN A 443 -10.63 0.47 1.52
CA ASN A 443 -10.68 -0.94 1.17
C ASN A 443 -10.65 -1.12 -0.36
N GLY A 444 -9.48 -1.51 -0.88
CA GLY A 444 -9.24 -1.77 -2.30
C GLY A 444 -9.91 -3.04 -2.87
N GLY A 445 -10.71 -3.76 -2.07
CA GLY A 445 -11.45 -4.94 -2.47
C GLY A 445 -10.85 -6.25 -1.97
N GLY A 446 -10.99 -7.31 -2.78
CA GLY A 446 -10.52 -8.66 -2.45
C GLY A 446 -11.38 -9.71 -3.14
N SER A 447 -11.81 -10.73 -2.42
CA SER A 447 -12.53 -11.87 -2.98
C SER A 447 -13.95 -11.53 -3.44
N LEU A 448 -14.26 -11.89 -4.68
CA LEU A 448 -15.62 -11.81 -5.24
C LEU A 448 -16.61 -12.70 -4.47
N LYS A 449 -16.15 -13.83 -3.94
CA LYS A 449 -16.99 -14.72 -3.13
C LYS A 449 -17.44 -14.04 -1.85
N THR A 450 -16.50 -13.47 -1.10
CA THR A 450 -16.81 -12.91 0.23
C THR A 450 -17.71 -11.69 0.14
N VAL A 451 -17.61 -10.87 -0.91
CA VAL A 451 -18.57 -9.76 -1.09
C VAL A 451 -20.00 -10.24 -1.36
N VAL A 452 -20.18 -11.32 -2.13
CA VAL A 452 -21.51 -11.91 -2.33
C VAL A 452 -22.08 -12.40 -1.01
N ASP A 453 -21.26 -13.10 -0.22
CA ASP A 453 -21.64 -13.59 1.12
C ASP A 453 -22.01 -12.43 2.06
N ILE A 454 -21.23 -11.34 2.07
CA ILE A 454 -21.47 -10.16 2.91
C ILE A 454 -22.75 -9.41 2.48
N ALA A 455 -22.96 -9.22 1.18
CA ALA A 455 -24.14 -8.50 0.69
C ALA A 455 -25.43 -9.26 1.02
N GLY A 456 -25.39 -10.60 0.97
CA GLY A 456 -26.50 -11.48 1.37
C GLY A 456 -26.95 -11.30 2.82
N LEU A 457 -26.06 -10.87 3.72
CA LEU A 457 -26.42 -10.62 5.13
C LEU A 457 -27.49 -9.52 5.30
N PHE A 458 -27.60 -8.64 4.31
CA PHE A 458 -28.43 -7.43 4.37
C PHE A 458 -29.64 -7.48 3.45
N ILE A 459 -29.72 -8.41 2.51
CA ILE A 459 -30.86 -8.54 1.59
C ILE A 459 -31.58 -9.87 1.80
N GLU A 460 -32.77 -10.03 1.24
CA GLU A 460 -33.52 -11.30 1.36
C GLU A 460 -32.91 -12.38 0.47
N LYS A 461 -33.28 -12.39 -0.82
CA LYS A 461 -32.73 -13.29 -1.82
C LYS A 461 -32.72 -12.55 -3.15
N GLY A 462 -31.62 -12.59 -3.87
CA GLY A 462 -31.55 -11.91 -5.16
C GLY A 462 -30.15 -11.83 -5.74
N PRO A 463 -30.03 -11.26 -6.95
CA PRO A 463 -28.74 -11.03 -7.58
C PRO A 463 -27.94 -10.00 -6.76
N ILE A 464 -26.62 -10.19 -6.65
CA ILE A 464 -25.69 -9.22 -6.04
C ILE A 464 -24.88 -8.50 -7.11
N VAL A 465 -24.39 -9.26 -8.09
CA VAL A 465 -23.50 -8.76 -9.14
C VAL A 465 -23.64 -9.61 -10.39
N GLN A 466 -23.49 -9.00 -11.55
CA GLN A 466 -23.40 -9.70 -12.83
C GLN A 466 -21.94 -9.69 -13.30
N ILE A 467 -21.43 -10.81 -13.79
CA ILE A 467 -20.08 -10.93 -14.34
C ILE A 467 -20.16 -11.38 -15.80
N LYS A 468 -19.20 -10.94 -16.61
CA LYS A 468 -19.08 -11.33 -18.01
C LYS A 468 -17.62 -11.65 -18.30
N SER A 469 -17.36 -12.87 -18.78
CA SER A 469 -16.03 -13.27 -19.26
C SER A 469 -15.92 -13.02 -20.77
N ALA A 470 -14.70 -12.99 -21.31
CA ALA A 470 -14.45 -12.87 -22.74
C ALA A 470 -15.22 -13.94 -23.53
N GLY A 471 -15.98 -13.54 -24.55
CA GLY A 471 -16.71 -14.46 -25.44
C GLY A 471 -17.79 -15.33 -24.78
N LYS A 472 -18.05 -15.18 -23.48
CA LYS A 472 -19.07 -15.96 -22.74
C LYS A 472 -20.33 -15.16 -22.47
N LYS A 473 -21.42 -15.88 -22.16
CA LYS A 473 -22.66 -15.26 -21.69
C LYS A 473 -22.43 -14.63 -20.31
N LYS A 474 -23.23 -13.63 -19.97
CA LYS A 474 -23.24 -13.06 -18.62
C LYS A 474 -23.68 -14.11 -17.61
N GLU A 475 -23.06 -14.09 -16.44
CA GLU A 475 -23.41 -14.89 -15.28
C GLU A 475 -23.86 -13.95 -14.16
N ILE A 476 -24.78 -14.39 -13.32
CA ILE A 476 -25.31 -13.60 -12.23
C ILE A 476 -24.98 -14.34 -10.93
N LEU A 477 -24.30 -13.66 -10.02
CA LEU A 477 -24.03 -14.20 -8.69
C LEU A 477 -25.15 -13.77 -7.76
N TYR A 478 -25.72 -14.74 -7.05
CA TYR A 478 -26.89 -14.59 -6.20
C TYR A 478 -26.53 -14.85 -4.75
N ASP A 479 -27.20 -14.14 -3.85
CA ASP A 479 -27.45 -14.71 -2.53
C ASP A 479 -28.49 -15.82 -2.65
N LYS A 480 -28.18 -16.98 -2.07
CA LYS A 480 -29.01 -18.18 -2.10
C LYS A 480 -29.72 -18.42 -0.77
N ASP A 481 -29.25 -17.81 0.31
CA ASP A 481 -29.97 -17.82 1.58
C ASP A 481 -31.17 -16.85 1.47
N ALA A 482 -32.25 -17.13 2.19
CA ALA A 482 -33.37 -16.19 2.33
C ALA A 482 -33.32 -15.44 3.67
N LYS A 483 -32.40 -15.84 4.55
CA LYS A 483 -32.25 -15.29 5.89
C LYS A 483 -31.50 -13.96 5.84
N VAL A 484 -32.27 -12.87 5.96
CA VAL A 484 -31.70 -11.57 6.29
C VAL A 484 -31.12 -11.62 7.70
N GLN A 485 -29.80 -11.45 7.84
CA GLN A 485 -29.19 -11.43 9.18
C GLN A 485 -29.39 -10.10 9.89
N TRP A 486 -29.40 -9.01 9.13
CA TRP A 486 -29.67 -7.65 9.60
C TRP A 486 -30.68 -6.95 8.69
N ASP A 487 -31.85 -6.61 9.23
CA ASP A 487 -32.95 -5.90 8.55
C ASP A 487 -33.12 -4.45 9.02
N GLY A 488 -32.39 -4.03 10.05
CA GLY A 488 -32.39 -2.65 10.57
C GLY A 488 -31.68 -1.63 9.66
N PRO A 489 -31.68 -0.34 10.05
CA PRO A 489 -30.97 0.72 9.34
C PRO A 489 -29.48 0.40 9.08
N LEU A 490 -29.04 0.72 7.86
CA LEU A 490 -27.69 0.45 7.37
C LEU A 490 -27.15 1.68 6.64
N VAL A 491 -25.91 2.03 6.95
CA VAL A 491 -25.11 3.03 6.24
C VAL A 491 -23.80 2.37 5.82
N VAL A 492 -23.40 2.57 4.57
CA VAL A 492 -22.10 2.08 4.05
C VAL A 492 -21.20 3.28 3.79
N MET A 493 -20.07 3.34 4.47
CA MET A 493 -19.07 4.40 4.28
C MET A 493 -18.06 4.00 3.22
N VAL A 494 -17.86 4.86 2.23
CA VAL A 494 -16.92 4.66 1.11
C VAL A 494 -16.02 5.88 0.92
N ASN A 495 -14.90 5.73 0.20
CA ASN A 495 -14.13 6.88 -0.28
C ASN A 495 -13.55 6.60 -1.67
N SER A 496 -12.77 7.55 -2.21
CA SER A 496 -12.10 7.41 -3.51
C SER A 496 -11.14 6.21 -3.61
N PHE A 497 -10.78 5.58 -2.49
CA PHE A 497 -9.95 4.36 -2.43
C PHE A 497 -10.76 3.07 -2.24
N SER A 498 -12.05 3.15 -1.96
CA SER A 498 -12.94 2.00 -1.98
C SER A 498 -13.04 1.47 -3.41
N ALA A 499 -12.60 0.23 -3.65
CA ALA A 499 -12.51 -0.34 -5.00
C ALA A 499 -13.03 -1.79 -5.08
N SER A 500 -13.37 -2.24 -6.29
CA SER A 500 -13.68 -3.65 -6.61
C SER A 500 -14.81 -4.19 -5.73
N ALA A 501 -14.54 -5.18 -4.86
CA ALA A 501 -15.52 -5.76 -3.94
C ALA A 501 -16.23 -4.70 -3.05
N SER A 502 -15.55 -3.64 -2.62
CA SER A 502 -16.19 -2.53 -1.89
C SER A 502 -17.27 -1.84 -2.74
N GLU A 503 -17.01 -1.69 -4.03
CA GLU A 503 -17.93 -1.08 -4.99
C GLU A 503 -19.09 -2.02 -5.34
N ILE A 504 -18.85 -3.32 -5.40
CA ILE A 504 -19.91 -4.34 -5.55
C ILE A 504 -20.85 -4.28 -4.34
N LEU A 505 -20.32 -4.23 -3.12
CA LEU A 505 -21.13 -4.12 -1.90
C LEU A 505 -21.96 -2.83 -1.91
N ALA A 506 -21.31 -1.68 -2.12
CA ALA A 506 -22.00 -0.38 -2.13
C ALA A 506 -23.05 -0.31 -3.25
N ALA A 507 -22.73 -0.78 -4.46
CA ALA A 507 -23.66 -0.80 -5.57
C ALA A 507 -24.87 -1.70 -5.31
N ALA A 508 -24.66 -2.90 -4.75
CA ALA A 508 -25.76 -3.80 -4.40
C ALA A 508 -26.67 -3.15 -3.35
N ILE A 509 -26.11 -2.64 -2.25
CA ILE A 509 -26.88 -1.96 -1.20
C ILE A 509 -27.65 -0.76 -1.76
N GLN A 510 -27.06 0.01 -2.66
CA GLN A 510 -27.71 1.16 -3.31
C GLN A 510 -28.82 0.73 -4.29
N ASP A 511 -28.57 -0.26 -5.15
CA ASP A 511 -29.53 -0.73 -6.15
C ASP A 511 -30.79 -1.33 -5.50
N TYR A 512 -30.60 -2.04 -4.38
CA TYR A 512 -31.71 -2.53 -3.55
C TYR A 512 -32.37 -1.44 -2.71
N LYS A 513 -31.85 -0.20 -2.67
CA LYS A 513 -32.22 0.83 -1.69
C LYS A 513 -32.19 0.31 -0.23
N ARG A 514 -31.26 -0.59 0.06
CA ARG A 514 -31.16 -1.28 1.34
C ARG A 514 -30.55 -0.39 2.43
N GLY A 515 -29.64 0.51 2.06
CA GLY A 515 -28.95 1.41 2.97
C GLY A 515 -28.45 2.66 2.24
N VAL A 516 -27.97 3.64 3.00
CA VAL A 516 -27.42 4.88 2.44
C VAL A 516 -25.92 4.72 2.21
N ILE A 517 -25.45 5.05 1.01
CA ILE A 517 -24.02 5.16 0.70
C ILE A 517 -23.54 6.58 1.02
N ILE A 518 -22.53 6.70 1.88
CA ILE A 518 -22.00 7.99 2.34
C ILE A 518 -20.48 8.03 2.19
N GLY A 519 -19.93 9.19 1.83
CA GLY A 519 -18.48 9.38 1.75
C GLY A 519 -18.07 10.25 0.58
N SER A 520 -16.92 9.98 -0.04
CA SER A 520 -16.46 10.71 -1.23
C SER A 520 -17.53 10.76 -2.33
N THR A 521 -17.46 11.74 -3.23
CA THR A 521 -18.44 11.90 -4.33
C THR A 521 -18.69 10.62 -5.12
N GLN A 522 -17.64 9.83 -5.33
CA GLN A 522 -17.68 8.51 -5.93
C GLN A 522 -16.51 7.66 -5.44
N THR A 523 -16.64 6.35 -5.61
CA THR A 523 -15.57 5.37 -5.35
C THR A 523 -14.52 5.34 -6.48
N TYR A 524 -13.55 4.43 -6.34
CA TYR A 524 -12.37 4.33 -7.21
C TYR A 524 -12.72 4.15 -8.70
N GLY A 525 -13.74 3.34 -9.01
CA GLY A 525 -14.19 3.09 -10.38
C GLY A 525 -13.67 1.81 -11.00
N LYS A 526 -13.34 0.79 -10.21
CA LYS A 526 -12.91 -0.49 -10.76
C LYS A 526 -14.13 -1.34 -11.13
N GLY A 527 -14.11 -1.94 -12.32
CA GLY A 527 -15.18 -2.79 -12.86
C GLY A 527 -14.69 -4.10 -13.45
N THR A 528 -13.47 -4.51 -13.11
CA THR A 528 -12.80 -5.71 -13.63
C THR A 528 -12.45 -6.69 -12.51
N VAL A 529 -12.50 -7.99 -12.83
CA VAL A 529 -12.12 -9.09 -11.95
C VAL A 529 -10.83 -9.70 -12.47
N GLN A 530 -9.87 -9.89 -11.56
CA GLN A 530 -8.61 -10.55 -11.87
C GLN A 530 -8.53 -11.92 -11.22
N ASN A 531 -7.94 -12.87 -11.95
CA ASN A 531 -7.54 -14.16 -11.40
C ASN A 531 -6.03 -14.22 -11.30
N VAL A 532 -5.52 -14.87 -10.25
CA VAL A 532 -4.10 -15.16 -10.09
C VAL A 532 -3.85 -16.59 -10.58
N ILE A 533 -3.05 -16.71 -11.63
CA ILE A 533 -2.77 -17.96 -12.33
C ILE A 533 -1.31 -18.31 -12.03
N ASP A 534 -1.09 -19.40 -11.28
CA ASP A 534 0.24 -19.95 -11.06
C ASP A 534 0.87 -20.38 -12.39
N LEU A 535 2.03 -19.85 -12.75
CA LEU A 535 2.69 -20.16 -14.02
C LEU A 535 3.32 -21.56 -14.03
N ASN A 536 3.63 -22.10 -12.85
CA ASN A 536 4.21 -23.42 -12.71
C ASN A 536 3.27 -24.54 -13.18
N GLN A 537 1.94 -24.30 -13.19
CA GLN A 537 0.95 -25.29 -13.61
C GLN A 537 1.01 -25.65 -15.10
N PHE A 538 1.66 -24.83 -15.93
CA PHE A 538 1.83 -25.07 -17.36
C PHE A 538 3.07 -25.90 -17.70
N LEU A 539 3.90 -26.22 -16.70
CA LEU A 539 5.11 -27.01 -16.87
C LEU A 539 4.89 -28.47 -16.47
N ARG A 540 5.34 -29.40 -17.33
CA ARG A 540 5.31 -30.85 -17.03
C ARG A 540 6.37 -31.27 -16.01
N SER A 541 7.50 -30.57 -16.00
CA SER A 541 8.60 -30.75 -15.04
C SER A 541 9.21 -29.39 -14.76
N ASN A 542 9.31 -29.00 -13.49
CA ASN A 542 9.85 -27.70 -13.12
C ASN A 542 11.36 -27.76 -12.85
N SER A 543 12.17 -27.78 -13.89
CA SER A 543 13.64 -27.75 -13.77
C SER A 543 14.21 -26.34 -13.56
N MET A 544 13.40 -25.29 -13.73
CA MET A 544 13.84 -23.89 -13.75
C MET A 544 13.49 -23.11 -12.47
N GLY A 545 12.95 -23.81 -11.46
CA GLY A 545 12.52 -23.20 -10.19
C GLY A 545 11.15 -22.53 -10.28
N ASP A 546 10.72 -21.90 -9.20
CA ASP A 546 9.41 -21.24 -9.14
C ASP A 546 9.36 -20.04 -10.10
N LEU A 547 8.40 -20.07 -11.04
CA LEU A 547 8.17 -19.01 -12.01
C LEU A 547 7.22 -17.92 -11.51
N GLY A 548 6.61 -18.07 -10.33
CA GLY A 548 5.64 -17.12 -9.80
C GLY A 548 4.26 -17.25 -10.46
N ALA A 549 3.52 -16.14 -10.50
CA ALA A 549 2.13 -16.14 -10.95
C ALA A 549 1.81 -14.92 -11.83
N LEU A 550 0.84 -15.07 -12.73
CA LEU A 550 0.25 -13.96 -13.46
C LEU A 550 -1.10 -13.61 -12.86
N LYS A 551 -1.25 -12.35 -12.43
CA LYS A 551 -2.57 -11.77 -12.14
C LYS A 551 -3.08 -11.13 -13.43
N THR A 552 -4.23 -11.58 -13.93
CA THR A 552 -4.77 -11.08 -15.20
C THR A 552 -6.27 -10.85 -15.14
N THR A 553 -6.78 -9.84 -15.82
CA THR A 553 -8.22 -9.57 -15.88
C THR A 553 -8.92 -10.60 -16.74
N THR A 554 -9.83 -11.35 -16.16
CA THR A 554 -10.56 -12.43 -16.85
C THR A 554 -12.02 -12.06 -17.11
N GLN A 555 -12.57 -11.11 -16.35
CA GLN A 555 -13.98 -10.74 -16.40
C GLN A 555 -14.18 -9.25 -16.13
N LYS A 556 -15.31 -8.72 -16.62
CA LYS A 556 -15.90 -7.46 -16.14
C LYS A 556 -17.07 -7.76 -15.21
N PHE A 557 -17.28 -6.92 -14.20
CA PHE A 557 -18.45 -6.98 -13.35
C PHE A 557 -19.36 -5.75 -13.55
N TYR A 558 -20.64 -5.98 -13.28
CA TYR A 558 -21.72 -5.04 -13.53
C TYR A 558 -22.70 -5.09 -12.36
N ARG A 559 -23.30 -3.94 -12.09
CA ARG A 559 -24.40 -3.75 -11.16
C ARG A 559 -25.61 -4.59 -11.56
N ILE A 560 -26.50 -4.85 -10.62
CA ILE A 560 -27.75 -5.58 -10.89
C ILE A 560 -28.70 -4.76 -11.78
N ASN A 561 -28.59 -3.43 -11.76
CA ASN A 561 -29.29 -2.54 -12.68
C ASN A 561 -28.70 -2.52 -14.12
N GLY A 562 -27.61 -3.28 -14.35
CA GLY A 562 -26.94 -3.44 -15.65
C GLY A 562 -25.76 -2.49 -15.91
N GLY A 563 -25.63 -1.38 -15.18
CA GLY A 563 -24.50 -0.45 -15.33
C GLY A 563 -23.18 -1.03 -14.82
N SER A 564 -22.04 -0.59 -15.36
CA SER A 564 -20.71 -0.90 -14.80
C SER A 564 -20.24 0.17 -13.81
N THR A 565 -19.41 -0.22 -12.86
CA THR A 565 -18.61 0.68 -12.01
C THR A 565 -17.31 1.12 -12.68
N GLN A 566 -16.92 0.50 -13.80
CA GLN A 566 -15.66 0.82 -14.51
C GLN A 566 -15.57 2.34 -14.83
N LEU A 567 -14.45 2.98 -14.49
CA LEU A 567 -14.19 4.43 -14.54
C LEU A 567 -15.06 5.31 -13.61
N ASN A 568 -16.34 4.99 -13.46
CA ASN A 568 -17.32 5.86 -12.78
C ASN A 568 -17.44 5.60 -11.28
N GLY A 569 -17.25 4.36 -10.84
CA GLY A 569 -17.49 3.91 -9.47
C GLY A 569 -18.96 3.90 -9.08
N VAL A 570 -19.20 3.95 -7.77
CA VAL A 570 -20.49 4.11 -7.11
C VAL A 570 -20.54 5.52 -6.57
N SER A 571 -21.53 6.30 -7.02
CA SER A 571 -21.78 7.64 -6.46
C SER A 571 -22.41 7.52 -5.09
N SER A 572 -21.94 8.32 -4.12
CA SER A 572 -22.53 8.37 -2.79
C SER A 572 -23.87 9.08 -2.81
N ASP A 573 -24.86 8.56 -2.06
CA ASP A 573 -26.15 9.22 -1.87
C ASP A 573 -25.97 10.52 -1.05
N VAL A 574 -25.03 10.47 -0.09
CA VAL A 574 -24.53 11.62 0.66
C VAL A 574 -23.04 11.80 0.35
N ALA A 575 -22.74 12.76 -0.53
CA ALA A 575 -21.38 13.13 -0.90
C ALA A 575 -20.77 14.10 0.13
N LEU A 576 -19.74 13.65 0.83
CA LEU A 576 -18.95 14.42 1.79
C LEU A 576 -17.65 14.90 1.13
N PRO A 577 -17.26 16.17 1.32
CA PRO A 577 -15.95 16.63 0.86
C PRO A 577 -14.86 15.94 1.67
N ASP A 578 -13.78 15.55 1.01
CA ASP A 578 -12.63 14.91 1.62
C ASP A 578 -11.31 15.54 1.15
N ARG A 579 -10.20 15.16 1.80
CA ARG A 579 -8.86 15.72 1.53
C ARG A 579 -8.41 15.54 0.07
N TYR A 580 -8.89 14.50 -0.60
CA TYR A 580 -8.49 14.05 -1.92
C TYR A 580 -9.53 14.37 -3.01
N SER A 581 -10.63 15.05 -2.69
CA SER A 581 -11.74 15.28 -3.63
C SER A 581 -11.35 15.98 -4.95
N TYR A 582 -10.23 16.69 -4.98
CA TYR A 582 -9.71 17.40 -6.16
C TYR A 582 -8.45 16.78 -6.76
N ILE A 583 -7.95 15.70 -6.18
CA ILE A 583 -6.75 15.01 -6.67
C ILE A 583 -7.20 13.92 -7.64
N LYS A 584 -6.53 13.84 -8.79
CA LYS A 584 -6.75 12.79 -9.79
C LYS A 584 -6.37 11.44 -9.19
N MET A 585 -7.38 10.71 -8.75
CA MET A 585 -7.27 9.42 -8.07
C MET A 585 -8.50 8.59 -8.44
N GLY A 586 -8.26 7.47 -9.13
CA GLY A 586 -9.29 6.53 -9.53
C GLY A 586 -8.92 5.82 -10.82
N GLU A 587 -9.73 4.82 -11.18
CA GLU A 587 -9.57 4.05 -12.42
C GLU A 587 -9.55 4.95 -13.66
N ARG A 588 -10.33 6.04 -13.63
CA ARG A 588 -10.46 7.01 -14.74
C ARG A 588 -9.19 7.81 -15.04
N ASP A 589 -8.27 7.87 -14.07
CA ASP A 589 -7.03 8.64 -14.17
C ASP A 589 -5.84 7.73 -14.53
N ILE A 590 -6.07 6.43 -14.77
CA ILE A 590 -5.03 5.45 -15.11
C ILE A 590 -5.08 5.15 -16.62
N ASP A 591 -3.91 5.08 -17.23
CA ASP A 591 -3.74 4.71 -18.64
C ASP A 591 -4.19 3.25 -18.88
N ASN A 592 -4.74 2.99 -20.07
CA ASN A 592 -5.24 1.68 -20.51
C ASN A 592 -6.37 1.08 -19.66
N ALA A 593 -7.02 1.85 -18.79
CA ALA A 593 -8.22 1.39 -18.10
C ALA A 593 -9.31 1.01 -19.12
N MET A 594 -9.99 -0.12 -18.89
CA MET A 594 -11.05 -0.58 -19.79
C MET A 594 -12.19 0.45 -19.87
N PRO A 595 -12.86 0.59 -21.03
CA PRO A 595 -13.96 1.52 -21.18
C PRO A 595 -15.18 1.10 -20.34
N TRP A 596 -15.98 2.09 -19.96
CA TRP A 596 -17.30 1.85 -19.37
C TRP A 596 -18.28 1.30 -20.42
N ASP A 597 -19.12 0.36 -20.00
CA ASP A 597 -20.22 -0.18 -20.79
C ASP A 597 -21.39 -0.61 -19.87
N LYS A 598 -22.47 -1.09 -20.51
CA LYS A 598 -23.71 -1.51 -19.84
C LYS A 598 -24.23 -2.81 -20.44
N ILE A 599 -24.83 -3.63 -19.60
CA ILE A 599 -25.57 -4.84 -19.98
C ILE A 599 -27.03 -4.76 -19.52
N ASP A 600 -27.84 -5.74 -19.91
CA ASP A 600 -29.21 -5.84 -19.41
C ASP A 600 -29.22 -6.02 -17.88
N ALA A 601 -30.20 -5.39 -17.23
CA ALA A 601 -30.44 -5.55 -15.80
C ALA A 601 -30.77 -7.00 -15.44
N ALA A 602 -30.45 -7.40 -14.22
CA ALA A 602 -30.98 -8.59 -13.59
C ALA A 602 -32.40 -8.33 -13.07
N ASP A 603 -33.17 -9.39 -12.84
CA ASP A 603 -34.47 -9.28 -12.17
C ASP A 603 -34.27 -9.25 -10.65
N TYR A 604 -34.74 -8.19 -9.99
CA TYR A 604 -34.61 -7.99 -8.55
C TYR A 604 -35.74 -7.11 -8.01
N LYS A 605 -35.99 -7.21 -6.70
CA LYS A 605 -36.98 -6.40 -5.98
C LYS A 605 -36.28 -5.47 -5.00
N VAL A 606 -36.68 -4.20 -5.02
CA VAL A 606 -36.16 -3.17 -4.14
C VAL A 606 -36.67 -3.40 -2.71
N TRP A 607 -35.84 -3.07 -1.73
CA TRP A 607 -36.17 -3.09 -0.31
C TRP A 607 -37.21 -2.00 0.02
N ASP A 608 -38.35 -2.39 0.58
CA ASP A 608 -39.49 -1.50 0.86
C ASP A 608 -39.64 -1.10 2.34
N LYS A 609 -38.77 -1.62 3.22
CA LYS A 609 -38.87 -1.41 4.68
C LYS A 609 -38.17 -0.14 5.18
N GLN A 610 -37.67 0.72 4.29
CA GLN A 610 -36.93 1.94 4.66
C GLN A 610 -37.68 3.22 4.20
N GLY A 611 -38.60 3.70 5.03
CA GLY A 611 -39.43 4.87 4.72
C GLY A 611 -38.75 6.23 4.85
N ASN A 612 -37.63 6.33 5.58
CA ASN A 612 -36.98 7.61 5.90
C ASN A 612 -35.74 7.91 5.04
N PHE A 613 -35.50 7.17 3.95
CA PHE A 613 -34.31 7.31 3.12
C PHE A 613 -34.10 8.75 2.60
N ASP A 614 -35.09 9.28 1.88
CA ASP A 614 -34.98 10.61 1.26
C ASP A 614 -34.81 11.72 2.32
N LEU A 615 -35.52 11.58 3.45
CA LEU A 615 -35.42 12.51 4.57
C LEU A 615 -34.00 12.50 5.19
N ALA A 616 -33.41 11.32 5.37
CA ALA A 616 -32.06 11.19 5.93
C ALA A 616 -31.00 11.83 5.02
N VAL A 617 -31.11 11.62 3.71
CA VAL A 617 -30.21 12.24 2.71
C VAL A 617 -30.36 13.77 2.72
N GLU A 618 -31.59 14.28 2.76
CA GLU A 618 -31.83 15.74 2.80
C GLU A 618 -31.37 16.39 4.11
N ASN A 619 -31.62 15.74 5.25
CA ASN A 619 -31.14 16.18 6.55
C ASN A 619 -29.61 16.25 6.58
N SER A 620 -28.93 15.25 6.00
CA SER A 620 -27.48 15.22 5.91
C SER A 620 -26.92 16.39 5.10
N LYS A 621 -27.49 16.66 3.92
CA LYS A 621 -27.12 17.83 3.10
C LYS A 621 -27.28 19.14 3.87
N ARG A 622 -28.39 19.31 4.60
CA ARG A 622 -28.62 20.49 5.46
C ARG A 622 -27.61 20.61 6.61
N ARG A 623 -27.14 19.49 7.18
CA ARG A 623 -26.08 19.49 8.21
C ARG A 623 -24.73 19.87 7.60
N MET A 624 -24.39 19.31 6.45
CA MET A 624 -23.14 19.60 5.73
C MET A 624 -23.01 21.09 5.38
N GLU A 625 -24.06 21.70 4.80
CA GLU A 625 -24.07 23.13 4.44
C GLU A 625 -23.82 24.06 5.64
N LYS A 626 -24.24 23.63 6.84
CA LYS A 626 -24.09 24.38 8.10
C LYS A 626 -22.82 24.05 8.86
N SER A 627 -22.10 23.01 8.47
CA SER A 627 -20.91 22.54 9.18
C SER A 627 -19.68 23.35 8.78
N GLU A 628 -19.14 24.12 9.72
CA GLU A 628 -17.87 24.81 9.55
C GLU A 628 -16.71 23.83 9.33
N GLN A 629 -16.80 22.63 9.91
CA GLN A 629 -15.78 21.59 9.73
C GLN A 629 -15.74 21.09 8.28
N PHE A 630 -16.89 20.80 7.65
CA PHE A 630 -16.92 20.36 6.24
C PHE A 630 -16.51 21.47 5.27
N LYS A 631 -16.88 22.74 5.56
CA LYS A 631 -16.38 23.89 4.78
C LYS A 631 -14.85 23.99 4.83
N LEU A 632 -14.27 23.80 6.01
CA LEU A 632 -12.81 23.85 6.19
C LEU A 632 -12.10 22.70 5.48
N ILE A 633 -12.67 21.49 5.48
CA ILE A 633 -12.15 20.33 4.74
C ILE A 633 -12.15 20.60 3.23
N GLU A 634 -13.25 21.12 2.70
CA GLU A 634 -13.41 21.48 1.29
C GLU A 634 -12.40 22.54 0.84
N GLU A 635 -12.19 23.58 1.65
CA GLU A 635 -11.17 24.61 1.39
C GLU A 635 -9.75 24.04 1.44
N ASN A 636 -9.47 23.14 2.38
CA ASN A 636 -8.18 22.46 2.48
C ASN A 636 -7.91 21.60 1.24
N ALA A 637 -8.90 20.85 0.76
CA ALA A 637 -8.78 20.01 -0.43
C ALA A 637 -8.43 20.84 -1.68
N LYS A 638 -9.06 22.00 -1.88
CA LYS A 638 -8.72 22.94 -2.97
C LYS A 638 -7.31 23.49 -2.85
N TRP A 639 -6.90 23.86 -1.64
CA TRP A 639 -5.55 24.34 -1.39
C TRP A 639 -4.49 23.26 -1.63
N LEU A 640 -4.74 22.02 -1.23
CA LEU A 640 -3.85 20.89 -1.50
C LEU A 640 -3.71 20.62 -3.00
N LYS A 641 -4.80 20.72 -3.77
CA LYS A 641 -4.76 20.63 -5.23
C LYS A 641 -3.88 21.74 -5.84
N GLN A 642 -4.09 22.99 -5.43
CA GLN A 642 -3.26 24.11 -5.89
C GLN A 642 -1.77 23.85 -5.60
N ARG A 643 -1.44 23.35 -4.41
CA ARG A 643 -0.06 23.00 -4.04
C ARG A 643 0.51 21.84 -4.84
N GLN A 644 -0.30 20.85 -5.19
CA GLN A 644 0.15 19.72 -6.01
C GLN A 644 0.56 20.19 -7.41
N ASP A 645 -0.08 21.23 -7.93
CA ASP A 645 0.18 21.82 -9.25
C ASP A 645 1.38 22.78 -9.25
N GLU A 646 1.90 23.16 -8.08
CA GLU A 646 3.17 23.89 -7.95
C GLU A 646 4.35 22.94 -8.19
N LYS A 647 5.05 23.11 -9.32
CA LYS A 647 6.17 22.25 -9.74
C LYS A 647 7.52 22.92 -9.73
N GLU A 648 7.57 24.24 -9.65
CA GLU A 648 8.82 25.01 -9.68
C GLU A 648 9.17 25.54 -8.29
N PHE A 649 10.38 25.25 -7.83
CA PHE A 649 10.86 25.61 -6.50
C PHE A 649 12.11 26.47 -6.58
N SER A 650 12.18 27.52 -5.77
CA SER A 650 13.39 28.33 -5.62
C SER A 650 14.46 27.57 -4.82
N LEU A 651 15.70 27.60 -5.32
CA LEU A 651 16.88 27.08 -4.61
C LEU A 651 17.64 28.16 -3.81
N ASN A 652 17.13 29.39 -3.83
CA ASN A 652 17.59 30.46 -2.95
C ASN A 652 16.94 30.33 -1.57
N ILE A 653 17.75 30.30 -0.51
CA ILE A 653 17.27 30.04 0.86
C ILE A 653 16.33 31.11 1.40
N ASP A 654 16.50 32.38 1.04
CA ASP A 654 15.66 33.46 1.57
C ASP A 654 14.26 33.39 0.94
N LYS A 655 14.20 33.16 -0.37
CA LYS A 655 12.94 32.93 -1.10
C LYS A 655 12.24 31.66 -0.61
N PHE A 656 12.99 30.56 -0.49
CA PHE A 656 12.45 29.29 -0.01
C PHE A 656 11.87 29.42 1.41
N LYS A 657 12.58 30.09 2.34
CA LYS A 657 12.06 30.39 3.69
C LYS A 657 10.79 31.22 3.65
N GLN A 658 10.73 32.23 2.78
CA GLN A 658 9.54 33.06 2.61
C GLN A 658 8.34 32.24 2.10
N GLU A 659 8.56 31.37 1.10
CA GLU A 659 7.55 30.46 0.56
C GLU A 659 7.07 29.48 1.65
N GLN A 660 7.98 28.85 2.40
CA GLN A 660 7.62 27.96 3.52
C GLN A 660 6.81 28.69 4.59
N ALA A 661 7.22 29.89 5.01
CA ALA A 661 6.49 30.67 6.01
C ALA A 661 5.06 31.00 5.55
N GLN A 662 4.85 31.32 4.26
CA GLN A 662 3.52 31.53 3.70
C GLN A 662 2.68 30.25 3.69
N LEU A 663 3.30 29.10 3.37
CA LEU A 663 2.65 27.80 3.39
C LEU A 663 2.26 27.39 4.80
N GLU A 664 3.14 27.56 5.78
CA GLU A 664 2.87 27.28 7.19
C GLU A 664 1.74 28.15 7.74
N GLU A 665 1.73 29.45 7.42
CA GLU A 665 0.67 30.34 7.87
C GLU A 665 -0.70 29.94 7.30
N LYS A 666 -0.75 29.54 6.03
CA LYS A 666 -1.96 28.95 5.43
C LYS A 666 -2.31 27.61 6.09
N ALA A 667 -1.33 26.75 6.37
CA ALA A 667 -1.54 25.45 7.01
C ALA A 667 -2.15 25.57 8.41
N LYS A 668 -1.77 26.61 9.18
CA LYS A 668 -2.33 26.85 10.53
C LYS A 668 -3.86 26.97 10.52
N LYS A 669 -4.45 27.54 9.46
CA LYS A 669 -5.92 27.61 9.29
C LYS A 669 -6.56 26.22 9.34
N TYR A 670 -5.91 25.23 8.73
CA TYR A 670 -6.45 23.89 8.57
C TYR A 670 -6.12 22.95 9.75
N LYS A 671 -5.27 23.36 10.71
CA LYS A 671 -5.04 22.62 11.96
C LYS A 671 -6.31 22.43 12.80
N ALA A 672 -7.36 23.23 12.57
CA ALA A 672 -8.64 23.01 13.23
C ALA A 672 -9.32 21.71 12.76
N ILE A 673 -9.00 21.21 11.55
CA ILE A 673 -9.57 19.97 11.02
C ILE A 673 -9.18 18.78 11.90
N SER A 674 -7.88 18.62 12.21
CA SER A 674 -7.37 17.50 13.01
C SER A 674 -7.70 17.59 14.50
N LYS A 675 -8.08 18.78 14.97
CA LYS A 675 -8.55 19.02 16.35
C LYS A 675 -10.02 18.67 16.56
N TYR A 676 -10.73 18.29 15.50
CA TYR A 676 -12.11 17.86 15.61
C TYR A 676 -12.23 16.67 16.58
N LYS A 677 -13.21 16.76 17.47
CA LYS A 677 -13.55 15.67 18.37
C LYS A 677 -15.02 15.78 18.72
N ASN A 678 -15.73 14.67 18.60
CA ASN A 678 -17.10 14.52 19.03
C ASN A 678 -17.17 13.96 20.47
N ASP A 679 -18.33 14.08 21.09
CA ASP A 679 -18.57 13.60 22.45
C ASP A 679 -18.97 12.12 22.51
N LEU A 680 -18.87 11.39 21.38
CA LEU A 680 -19.29 10.00 21.29
C LEU A 680 -18.20 9.09 21.87
N LYS A 681 -18.66 8.09 22.64
CA LYS A 681 -17.79 7.09 23.24
C LYS A 681 -17.94 5.74 22.53
N PHE A 682 -16.84 5.27 21.96
CA PHE A 682 -16.74 3.99 21.28
C PHE A 682 -16.20 2.92 22.23
N THR A 683 -16.73 1.71 22.15
CA THR A 683 -16.34 0.59 23.02
C THR A 683 -16.31 -0.74 22.27
N SER A 684 -15.33 -1.59 22.60
CA SER A 684 -15.24 -2.97 22.10
C SER A 684 -16.39 -3.84 22.62
N LEU A 685 -16.76 -4.85 21.83
CA LEU A 685 -17.75 -5.85 22.23
C LEU A 685 -17.21 -6.80 23.30
N PRO A 686 -18.10 -7.51 24.03
CA PRO A 686 -17.70 -8.37 25.15
C PRO A 686 -16.63 -9.42 24.81
N TYR A 687 -16.68 -10.04 23.63
CA TYR A 687 -15.70 -11.07 23.25
C TYR A 687 -14.27 -10.52 23.17
N GLU A 688 -14.12 -9.30 22.66
CA GLU A 688 -12.82 -8.67 22.44
C GLU A 688 -12.24 -8.12 23.76
N ASN A 689 -13.09 -7.71 24.70
CA ASN A 689 -12.66 -7.30 26.03
C ASN A 689 -11.87 -8.40 26.76
N GLU A 690 -12.17 -9.68 26.54
CA GLU A 690 -11.40 -10.79 27.09
C GLU A 690 -10.05 -10.99 26.40
N MET A 691 -9.98 -10.76 25.09
CA MET A 691 -8.71 -10.83 24.33
C MET A 691 -7.77 -9.71 24.77
N VAL A 692 -8.29 -8.48 24.87
CA VAL A 692 -7.57 -7.26 25.24
C VAL A 692 -6.98 -7.32 26.66
N LYS A 693 -7.60 -8.07 27.59
CA LYS A 693 -7.04 -8.26 28.95
C LYS A 693 -5.69 -8.99 28.95
N ASN A 694 -5.47 -9.87 27.98
CA ASN A 694 -4.28 -10.72 27.91
C ASN A 694 -3.25 -10.22 26.88
N ASP A 695 -3.58 -9.16 26.14
CA ASP A 695 -2.76 -8.58 25.08
C ASP A 695 -2.77 -7.05 25.13
N ASN A 696 -1.71 -6.49 25.74
CA ASN A 696 -1.53 -5.04 25.84
C ASN A 696 -1.36 -4.37 24.48
N LEU A 697 -0.77 -5.05 23.48
CA LEU A 697 -0.58 -4.47 22.15
C LEU A 697 -1.93 -4.34 21.44
N LEU A 698 -2.77 -5.36 21.52
CA LEU A 698 -4.14 -5.31 21.02
C LEU A 698 -4.95 -4.22 21.73
N LYS A 699 -4.81 -4.08 23.06
CA LYS A 699 -5.43 -3.01 23.83
C LYS A 699 -5.10 -1.62 23.27
N GLU A 700 -3.81 -1.32 23.12
CA GLU A 700 -3.36 -0.03 22.60
C GLU A 700 -3.87 0.22 21.18
N LYS A 701 -3.92 -0.81 20.33
CA LYS A 701 -4.49 -0.72 18.97
C LYS A 701 -5.99 -0.40 19.00
N ARG A 702 -6.76 -0.98 19.94
CA ARG A 702 -8.20 -0.71 20.09
C ARG A 702 -8.49 0.66 20.70
N ASP A 703 -7.74 1.06 21.72
CA ASP A 703 -7.87 2.38 22.32
C ASP A 703 -7.60 3.49 21.30
N ARG A 704 -6.55 3.34 20.47
CA ARG A 704 -6.26 4.26 19.35
C ARG A 704 -7.37 4.30 18.31
N TRP A 705 -7.90 3.14 17.93
CA TRP A 705 -9.00 3.08 16.96
C TRP A 705 -10.28 3.74 17.49
N HIS A 706 -10.64 3.51 18.76
CA HIS A 706 -11.78 4.21 19.38
C HIS A 706 -11.56 5.73 19.46
N GLU A 707 -10.34 6.16 19.78
CA GLU A 707 -9.98 7.58 19.76
C GLU A 707 -10.11 8.15 18.34
N SER A 708 -9.65 7.44 17.30
CA SER A 708 -9.78 7.90 15.92
C SER A 708 -11.25 8.03 15.49
N LEU A 709 -12.12 7.10 15.89
CA LEU A 709 -13.57 7.20 15.61
C LEU A 709 -14.20 8.45 16.26
N SER A 710 -13.73 8.85 17.45
CA SER A 710 -14.20 10.08 18.11
C SER A 710 -13.69 11.37 17.45
N LYS A 711 -12.63 11.29 16.65
CA LYS A 711 -12.06 12.42 15.88
C LYS A 711 -12.53 12.44 14.43
N ASP A 712 -13.34 11.47 14.03
CA ASP A 712 -13.79 11.29 12.66
C ASP A 712 -15.17 11.94 12.44
N VAL A 713 -15.17 13.10 11.76
CA VAL A 713 -16.40 13.81 11.39
C VAL A 713 -17.28 13.02 10.42
N TYR A 714 -16.70 12.16 9.59
CA TYR A 714 -17.43 11.33 8.63
C TYR A 714 -18.18 10.22 9.37
N VAL A 715 -17.56 9.62 10.39
CA VAL A 715 -18.23 8.62 11.27
C VAL A 715 -19.39 9.26 12.01
N GLU A 716 -19.22 10.47 12.54
CA GLU A 716 -20.32 11.15 13.22
C GLU A 716 -21.51 11.43 12.27
N GLU A 717 -21.23 11.86 11.04
CA GLU A 717 -22.27 12.10 10.06
C GLU A 717 -22.96 10.80 9.61
N ALA A 718 -22.21 9.70 9.43
CA ALA A 718 -22.79 8.40 9.18
C ALA A 718 -23.74 7.96 10.32
N LEU A 719 -23.37 8.23 11.58
CA LEU A 719 -24.24 7.99 12.74
C LEU A 719 -25.44 8.95 12.80
N ASN A 720 -25.32 10.20 12.31
CA ASN A 720 -26.47 11.10 12.17
C ASN A 720 -27.47 10.57 11.15
N VAL A 721 -26.97 10.12 9.99
CA VAL A 721 -27.79 9.49 8.95
C VAL A 721 -28.47 8.23 9.47
N LEU A 722 -27.77 7.38 10.22
CA LEU A 722 -28.39 6.21 10.85
C LEU A 722 -29.52 6.56 11.83
N ASP A 723 -29.40 7.67 12.56
CA ASP A 723 -30.45 8.14 13.47
C ASP A 723 -31.67 8.69 12.71
N ASP A 724 -31.44 9.39 11.60
CA ASP A 724 -32.50 9.86 10.69
C ASP A 724 -33.27 8.70 10.03
N LEU A 725 -32.58 7.60 9.74
CA LEU A 725 -33.16 6.37 9.17
C LEU A 725 -34.03 5.58 10.15
N GLN A 726 -34.07 5.95 11.44
CA GLN A 726 -34.88 5.26 12.43
C GLN A 726 -36.37 5.59 12.23
N PRO A 727 -37.30 4.63 12.41
CA PRO A 727 -38.74 4.87 12.26
C PRO A 727 -39.30 5.96 13.19
N ASN A 728 -38.71 6.09 14.39
CA ASN A 728 -39.02 7.11 15.38
C ASN A 728 -37.93 8.20 15.41
N ALA A 729 -37.52 8.71 14.25
CA ALA A 729 -36.56 9.81 14.19
C ALA A 729 -37.08 10.98 15.05
N VAL A 730 -36.30 11.38 16.05
CA VAL A 730 -36.66 12.50 16.92
C VAL A 730 -36.59 13.76 16.06
N ILE A 731 -37.75 14.30 15.67
CA ILE A 731 -37.84 15.61 15.04
C ILE A 731 -37.31 16.63 16.05
N LYS A 732 -36.01 16.95 15.99
CA LYS A 732 -35.44 18.08 16.72
C LYS A 732 -35.93 19.37 16.06
N GLY A 733 -37.10 19.81 16.53
CA GLY A 733 -37.61 21.18 16.58
C GLY A 733 -37.26 22.10 15.40
N THR A 734 -38.25 22.26 14.53
CA THR A 734 -38.69 23.56 14.01
C THR A 734 -38.29 24.73 14.90
N VAL A 735 -37.54 25.68 14.32
CA VAL A 735 -37.46 27.05 14.85
C VAL A 735 -38.89 27.57 14.95
N ASN A 736 -39.34 27.86 16.17
CA ASN A 736 -40.58 28.57 16.43
C ASN A 736 -40.50 29.97 15.80
N VAL A 737 -40.95 30.10 14.55
CA VAL A 737 -41.30 31.40 13.99
C VAL A 737 -42.62 31.79 14.66
N LYS A 738 -42.51 32.61 15.71
CA LYS A 738 -43.67 33.30 16.29
C LYS A 738 -44.40 34.05 15.17
N LYS A 739 -45.61 33.60 14.84
CA LYS A 739 -46.66 34.43 14.24
C LYS A 739 -46.79 35.70 15.10
N LYS A 740 -46.43 36.85 14.55
CA LYS A 740 -46.91 38.16 15.00
C LYS A 740 -47.89 38.66 13.95
N ASP A 741 -49.17 38.37 14.17
CA ASP A 741 -50.24 39.20 13.63
C ASP A 741 -50.51 40.33 14.62
N LYS A 742 -50.31 41.58 14.18
CA LYS A 742 -51.30 42.67 14.21
C LYS A 742 -50.69 44.02 13.84
N LEU A 743 -51.16 44.53 12.69
CA LEU A 743 -51.66 45.89 12.45
C LEU A 743 -51.56 46.88 13.62
N VAL A 744 -50.86 48.00 13.40
CA VAL A 744 -51.34 49.34 13.79
C VAL A 744 -50.93 50.34 12.71
N LYS A 745 -51.91 51.16 12.30
CA LYS A 745 -51.84 52.30 11.39
C LYS A 745 -50.91 53.41 11.90
N SER A 746 -50.17 54.02 10.99
CA SER A 746 -50.12 55.47 10.71
C SER A 746 -49.12 55.74 9.61
#